data_AF-A0A812KM37-F1
#
_entry.id   AF-A0A812KM37-F1
#
_cell.length_a   1.000
_cell.length_b   1.000
_cell.length_c   1.000
_cell.angle_alpha   90.00
_cell.angle_beta   90.00
_cell.angle_gamma   90.00
#
_symmetry.space_group_name_H-M   'P 1'
#
loop_
_entity.id
_entity.type
_entity.pdbx_description
1 polymer ?
#
loop_
_entity_poly.entity_id
_entity_poly.type
_entity_poly.pdbx_seq_one_letter_code
_entity_poly.pdbx_strand_id
1 'polypeptide(L)'
;MSLPADVVATVEAELQKLSPPLSMWNSIVQVLKQNKLAWTAVLRADGMLVHPANRGGMGVNPHSCHAKAASLMKTGWDASFLHSSFCFEVSDDPTVRQGQFSFNQEMVSQSAGLLGAVGQHERHLSVSAGHTSQFVKAAAHGCRTSEATLADSTGKLNVQALCEDAEFKKLLQAGWTWTVIANSVEKQWPQLPKLAERALNASNATFSGPNELELCLYLVDRSKGDTTNLQDVAAEATQGGPLHHYAKHLATWVTQFSNQATFLKFLVPFSKQFGQNVNLGEDFWTSLVMSLPEQYPCLRLAFLATNFTSHRVSNGYARLLLKSDVEKLKNKKLQSLAIEAEELLYKAWNRIEASLPNSAKSFGILCLRCCLHVVDKEKMGREGKTFSSLTAIFQAFEVDIAGSAPPAPTSSPTASSTSAPLVALGEAYDPLWLAQQKMDIKKGLLYTYDEGLWRLVDLSSDKLVLEAAGLFQTGQAEIATSDCLKLLKLSKSPAPFILQTKDALANHPSRSLQAESKQADLWTMLLAAAEKLEKKVFDMVGIEGISKKLYTKQKIKAGELLLVPVTDTASKLTLKAPGDSQKHAVLEDNAGTMFFVLPPKALKLATESSPLTGSTAPFWYVPHDDEDGNLDLKAVQFRNCSIYCLTNPKGIEKHTELSCRGSWHIRQPVSKKPRTKK
;
A
#
# COMPACT_ATOMS: atom_id res chain seq x y z
N MET A 1 28.22 -25.13 26.21
CA MET A 1 28.07 -25.02 27.67
C MET A 1 26.59 -25.13 28.01
N SER A 2 26.20 -25.93 28.99
CA SER A 2 24.81 -25.97 29.48
C SER A 2 24.52 -24.71 30.30
N LEU A 3 23.36 -24.09 30.11
CA LEU A 3 22.94 -22.93 30.89
C LEU A 3 22.63 -23.34 32.34
N PRO A 4 22.78 -22.42 33.33
CA PRO A 4 22.38 -22.69 34.72
C PRO A 4 20.89 -23.05 34.83
N ALA A 5 20.55 -24.07 35.62
CA ALA A 5 19.19 -24.62 35.70
C ALA A 5 18.16 -23.62 36.24
N ASP A 6 18.57 -22.75 37.17
CA ASP A 6 17.76 -21.65 37.72
C ASP A 6 17.43 -20.59 36.67
N VAL A 7 18.40 -20.26 35.80
CA VAL A 7 18.18 -19.38 34.64
C VAL A 7 17.20 -20.01 33.69
N VAL A 8 17.34 -21.32 33.44
CA VAL A 8 16.45 -22.03 32.52
C VAL A 8 15.01 -21.99 33.01
N ALA A 9 14.78 -22.37 34.27
CA ALA A 9 13.46 -22.34 34.89
C ALA A 9 12.84 -20.94 34.89
N THR A 10 13.64 -19.90 35.15
CA THR A 10 13.14 -18.51 35.18
C THR A 10 12.71 -18.03 33.80
N VAL A 11 13.52 -18.25 32.77
CA VAL A 11 13.19 -17.84 31.39
C VAL A 11 11.98 -18.62 30.87
N GLU A 12 11.87 -19.92 31.16
CA GLU A 12 10.71 -20.73 30.79
C GLU A 12 9.43 -20.24 31.48
N ALA A 13 9.51 -19.87 32.76
CA ALA A 13 8.39 -19.27 33.47
C ALA A 13 7.97 -17.93 32.84
N GLU A 14 8.90 -17.06 32.44
CA GLU A 14 8.58 -15.81 31.72
C GLU A 14 7.90 -16.08 30.37
N LEU A 15 8.37 -17.07 29.60
CA LEU A 15 7.81 -17.43 28.31
C LEU A 15 6.38 -17.98 28.40
N GLN A 16 5.98 -18.52 29.56
CA GLN A 16 4.62 -19.00 29.82
C GLN A 16 3.66 -17.89 30.26
N LYS A 17 4.16 -16.70 30.64
CA LYS A 17 3.29 -15.59 31.06
C LYS A 17 2.53 -15.00 29.87
N LEU A 18 1.24 -14.71 30.09
CA LEU A 18 0.40 -13.90 29.19
C LEU A 18 0.75 -12.40 29.29
N SER A 19 2.02 -12.06 29.07
CA SER A 19 2.52 -10.67 29.12
C SER A 19 2.77 -10.13 27.71
N PRO A 20 2.61 -8.80 27.47
CA PRO A 20 2.92 -8.20 26.19
C PRO A 20 4.37 -8.49 25.75
N PRO A 21 4.65 -8.69 24.44
CA PRO A 21 5.96 -9.14 23.97
C PRO A 21 7.14 -8.29 24.43
N LEU A 22 6.99 -6.96 24.50
CA LEU A 22 8.04 -6.06 24.97
C LEU A 22 8.35 -6.23 26.46
N SER A 23 7.32 -6.37 27.29
CA SER A 23 7.50 -6.60 28.73
C SER A 23 8.16 -7.94 29.01
N MET A 24 7.71 -8.99 28.30
CA MET A 24 8.32 -10.32 28.36
C MET A 24 9.79 -10.28 27.94
N TRP A 25 10.10 -9.64 26.81
CA TRP A 25 11.46 -9.49 26.32
C TRP A 25 12.37 -8.77 27.31
N ASN A 26 11.91 -7.64 27.85
CA ASN A 26 12.69 -6.86 28.81
C ASN A 26 12.97 -7.67 30.09
N SER A 27 11.99 -8.44 30.58
CA SER A 27 12.13 -9.33 31.74
C SER A 27 13.21 -10.40 31.48
N ILE A 28 13.12 -11.10 30.34
CA ILE A 28 14.09 -12.12 29.94
C ILE A 28 15.49 -11.51 29.82
N VAL A 29 15.64 -10.36 29.15
CA VAL A 29 16.94 -9.69 29.00
C VAL A 29 17.55 -9.31 30.35
N GLN A 30 16.74 -8.91 31.34
CA GLN A 30 17.25 -8.64 32.69
C GLN A 30 17.83 -9.89 33.34
N VAL A 31 17.13 -11.03 33.27
CA VAL A 31 17.61 -12.32 33.78
C VAL A 31 18.92 -12.73 33.09
N LEU A 32 18.99 -12.58 31.77
CA LEU A 32 20.19 -12.91 31.00
C LEU A 32 21.37 -11.99 31.38
N LYS A 33 21.14 -10.69 31.59
CA LYS A 33 22.18 -9.75 32.02
C LYS A 33 22.73 -10.08 33.41
N GLN A 34 21.86 -10.38 34.36
CA GLN A 34 22.24 -10.78 35.72
C GLN A 34 23.14 -12.03 35.73
N ASN A 35 22.92 -12.92 34.78
CA ASN A 35 23.65 -14.19 34.65
C ASN A 35 24.80 -14.14 33.62
N LYS A 36 25.19 -12.94 33.15
CA LYS A 36 26.27 -12.75 32.16
C LYS A 36 26.05 -13.48 30.83
N LEU A 37 24.79 -13.77 30.49
CA LEU A 37 24.36 -14.36 29.22
C LEU A 37 23.90 -13.29 28.23
N ALA A 38 23.76 -12.04 28.68
CA ALA A 38 23.66 -10.86 27.85
C ALA A 38 24.55 -9.75 28.41
N TRP A 39 25.18 -8.96 27.55
CA TRP A 39 26.05 -7.85 27.96
C TRP A 39 25.95 -6.70 26.97
N THR A 40 26.56 -5.58 27.33
CA THR A 40 26.63 -4.40 26.47
C THR A 40 28.02 -4.26 25.89
N ALA A 41 28.13 -4.04 24.57
CA ALA A 41 29.39 -3.86 23.87
C ALA A 41 29.27 -2.79 22.77
N VAL A 42 30.35 -2.05 22.53
CA VAL A 42 30.43 -1.17 21.36
C VAL A 42 30.90 -2.01 20.17
N LEU A 43 30.04 -2.16 19.16
CA LEU A 43 30.30 -3.02 18.01
C LEU A 43 30.32 -2.21 16.71
N ARG A 44 31.30 -2.52 15.85
CA ARG A 44 31.40 -1.99 14.49
C ARG A 44 30.44 -2.74 13.56
N ALA A 45 29.87 -2.01 12.61
CA ALA A 45 28.96 -2.58 11.62
C ALA A 45 29.60 -3.70 10.77
N ASP A 46 30.92 -3.66 10.57
CA ASP A 46 31.66 -4.67 9.81
C ASP A 46 31.51 -6.09 10.43
N GLY A 47 31.53 -6.17 11.76
CA GLY A 47 31.36 -7.43 12.50
C GLY A 47 29.91 -7.89 12.66
N MET A 48 28.95 -7.24 11.97
CA MET A 48 27.52 -7.52 12.04
C MET A 48 26.98 -8.20 10.78
N LEU A 49 26.22 -9.26 11.00
CA LEU A 49 25.29 -9.87 10.07
C LEU A 49 23.85 -9.52 10.47
N VAL A 50 22.87 -9.84 9.62
CA VAL A 50 21.44 -9.80 9.97
C VAL A 50 21.00 -11.18 10.43
N HIS A 51 20.28 -11.24 11.54
CA HIS A 51 19.75 -12.51 12.05
C HIS A 51 18.70 -13.09 11.08
N PRO A 52 18.71 -14.40 10.76
CA PRO A 52 17.71 -15.01 9.87
C PRO A 52 16.26 -14.85 10.32
N ALA A 53 16.01 -14.71 11.63
CA ALA A 53 14.67 -14.44 12.17
C ALA A 53 14.19 -12.98 12.02
N ASN A 54 15.05 -12.05 11.60
CA ASN A 54 14.71 -10.63 11.52
C ASN A 54 13.57 -10.39 10.51
N ARG A 55 12.56 -9.60 10.89
CA ARG A 55 11.36 -9.28 10.09
C ARG A 55 10.68 -10.52 9.51
N GLY A 56 10.39 -11.49 10.37
CA GLY A 56 9.70 -12.73 9.99
C GLY A 56 10.46 -13.60 8.97
N GLY A 57 11.79 -13.47 8.89
CA GLY A 57 12.59 -14.21 7.90
C GLY A 57 13.04 -13.39 6.70
N MET A 58 12.57 -12.15 6.56
CA MET A 58 12.93 -11.33 5.41
C MET A 58 14.34 -10.77 5.52
N GLY A 59 14.86 -10.49 6.71
CA GLY A 59 16.08 -9.68 6.83
C GLY A 59 15.82 -8.21 6.47
N VAL A 60 16.79 -7.54 5.84
CA VAL A 60 16.66 -6.10 5.49
C VAL A 60 16.34 -5.90 4.01
N ASN A 61 15.74 -4.74 3.67
CA ASN A 61 15.62 -4.29 2.28
C ASN A 61 16.82 -3.35 1.98
N PRO A 62 17.68 -3.66 0.99
CA PRO A 62 18.83 -2.83 0.66
C PRO A 62 18.47 -1.38 0.31
N HIS A 63 17.45 -1.15 -0.53
CA HIS A 63 17.01 0.20 -0.88
C HIS A 63 16.51 0.97 0.34
N SER A 64 15.76 0.32 1.23
CA SER A 64 15.28 0.94 2.48
C SER A 64 16.44 1.33 3.41
N CYS A 65 17.55 0.58 3.41
CA CYS A 65 18.74 0.93 4.19
C CYS A 65 19.29 2.30 3.74
N HIS A 66 19.47 2.47 2.42
CA HIS A 66 20.02 3.71 1.86
C HIS A 66 19.05 4.88 1.95
N ALA A 67 17.76 4.66 1.68
CA ALA A 67 16.74 5.69 1.77
C ALA A 67 16.60 6.25 3.19
N LYS A 68 16.62 5.37 4.19
CA LYS A 68 16.60 5.78 5.60
C LYS A 68 17.84 6.62 5.92
N ALA A 69 19.01 6.21 5.45
CA ALA A 69 20.23 6.98 5.62
C ALA A 69 20.18 8.35 4.91
N ALA A 70 19.61 8.43 3.71
CA ALA A 70 19.43 9.69 2.99
C ALA A 70 18.51 10.65 3.76
N SER A 71 17.48 10.13 4.43
CA SER A 71 16.66 10.93 5.34
C SER A 71 17.44 11.37 6.57
N LEU A 72 18.22 10.48 7.19
CA LEU A 72 19.02 10.80 8.38
C LEU A 72 20.11 11.85 8.08
N MET A 73 20.76 11.77 6.92
CA MET A 73 21.73 12.79 6.50
C MET A 73 21.11 14.18 6.35
N LYS A 74 19.81 14.28 6.01
CA LYS A 74 19.11 15.57 5.93
C LYS A 74 18.77 16.14 7.31
N THR A 75 18.50 15.27 8.29
CA THR A 75 18.12 15.67 9.65
C THR A 75 19.30 15.76 10.61
N GLY A 76 20.44 15.18 10.25
CA GLY A 76 21.56 14.90 11.14
C GLY A 76 21.45 13.51 11.79
N TRP A 77 22.59 12.88 12.02
CA TRP A 77 22.66 11.63 12.78
C TRP A 77 22.68 11.90 14.28
N ASP A 78 21.94 11.09 15.02
CA ASP A 78 22.00 11.08 16.48
C ASP A 78 22.04 9.63 16.97
N ALA A 79 23.18 9.26 17.57
CA ALA A 79 23.42 7.93 18.10
C ALA A 79 22.49 7.58 19.29
N SER A 80 21.85 8.57 19.92
CA SER A 80 20.90 8.36 21.00
C SER A 80 19.71 7.50 20.55
N PHE A 81 19.28 7.61 19.28
CA PHE A 81 18.20 6.80 18.70
C PHE A 81 18.59 5.33 18.47
N LEU A 82 19.85 4.95 18.71
CA LEU A 82 20.32 3.57 18.59
C LEU A 82 20.42 2.84 19.94
N HIS A 83 19.92 3.43 21.03
CA HIS A 83 20.00 2.84 22.38
C HIS A 83 19.29 1.48 22.51
N SER A 84 18.37 1.14 21.59
CA SER A 84 17.62 -0.13 21.54
C SER A 84 18.20 -1.13 20.52
N SER A 85 19.53 -1.15 20.34
CA SER A 85 20.23 -2.07 19.43
C SER A 85 20.53 -3.42 20.10
N PHE A 86 20.00 -4.52 19.54
CA PHE A 86 20.16 -5.88 20.04
C PHE A 86 20.67 -6.83 18.95
N CYS A 87 21.54 -7.74 19.37
CA CYS A 87 22.07 -8.79 18.51
C CYS A 87 22.30 -10.09 19.30
N PHE A 88 22.34 -11.20 18.57
CA PHE A 88 22.77 -12.50 19.06
C PHE A 88 24.19 -12.78 18.55
N GLU A 89 24.99 -13.51 19.31
CA GLU A 89 26.22 -14.07 18.77
C GLU A 89 25.92 -15.11 17.69
N VAL A 90 26.82 -15.22 16.71
CA VAL A 90 26.79 -16.30 15.73
C VAL A 90 26.95 -17.64 16.43
N SER A 91 26.24 -18.66 15.94
CA SER A 91 26.26 -20.00 16.53
C SER A 91 27.67 -20.62 16.52
N ASP A 92 27.98 -21.39 17.56
CA ASP A 92 29.16 -22.25 17.63
C ASP A 92 28.95 -23.58 16.89
N ASP A 93 27.69 -23.94 16.60
CA ASP A 93 27.34 -25.10 15.79
C ASP A 93 27.69 -24.84 14.32
N PRO A 94 28.55 -25.67 13.68
CA PRO A 94 28.99 -25.43 12.30
C PRO A 94 27.84 -25.37 11.29
N THR A 95 26.78 -26.17 11.49
CA THR A 95 25.65 -26.24 10.57
C THR A 95 24.77 -25.01 10.68
N VAL A 96 24.43 -24.62 11.92
CA VAL A 96 23.64 -23.41 12.17
C VAL A 96 24.41 -22.16 11.73
N ARG A 97 25.70 -22.09 12.06
CA ARG A 97 26.62 -21.03 11.61
C ARG A 97 26.60 -20.92 10.10
N GLN A 98 26.79 -22.02 9.37
CA GLN A 98 26.77 -22.00 7.91
C GLN A 98 25.43 -21.47 7.38
N GLY A 99 24.30 -21.87 7.96
CA GLY A 99 22.98 -21.34 7.61
C GLY A 99 22.86 -19.82 7.82
N GLN A 100 23.35 -19.30 8.95
CA GLN A 100 23.36 -17.87 9.27
C GLN A 100 24.21 -17.06 8.27
N PHE A 101 25.36 -17.59 7.85
CA PHE A 101 26.22 -16.97 6.84
C PHE A 101 25.60 -17.04 5.44
N SER A 102 25.11 -18.21 5.03
CA SER A 102 24.48 -18.42 3.72
C SER A 102 23.30 -17.47 3.52
N PHE A 103 22.46 -17.27 4.54
CA PHE A 103 21.36 -16.30 4.50
C PHE A 103 21.82 -14.88 4.16
N ASN A 104 22.89 -14.41 4.81
CA ASN A 104 23.42 -13.07 4.57
C ASN A 104 24.14 -12.97 3.22
N GLN A 105 24.86 -14.02 2.81
CA GLN A 105 25.50 -14.09 1.49
C GLN A 105 24.46 -14.01 0.36
N GLU A 106 23.37 -14.74 0.51
CA GLU A 106 22.25 -14.70 -0.44
C GLU A 106 21.65 -13.29 -0.50
N MET A 107 21.34 -12.69 0.65
CA MET A 107 20.81 -11.33 0.73
C MET A 107 21.73 -10.29 0.06
N VAL A 108 23.05 -10.39 0.26
CA VAL A 108 24.04 -9.51 -0.37
C VAL A 108 24.09 -9.75 -1.89
N SER A 109 24.09 -11.01 -2.34
CA SER A 109 24.11 -11.36 -3.78
C SER A 109 22.90 -10.79 -4.54
N GLN A 110 21.73 -10.74 -3.89
CA GLN A 110 20.49 -10.21 -4.46
C GLN A 110 20.38 -8.68 -4.38
N SER A 111 21.31 -8.01 -3.68
CA SER A 111 21.24 -6.57 -3.40
C SER A 111 21.69 -5.66 -4.55
N ALA A 112 22.14 -6.22 -5.67
CA ALA A 112 22.73 -5.47 -6.79
C ALA A 112 23.90 -4.54 -6.38
N GLY A 113 24.67 -4.94 -5.35
CA GLY A 113 25.83 -4.20 -4.85
C GLY A 113 25.49 -3.06 -3.88
N LEU A 114 24.26 -3.02 -3.36
CA LEU A 114 23.85 -2.06 -2.33
C LEU A 114 24.30 -2.46 -0.92
N LEU A 115 24.48 -3.76 -0.63
CA LEU A 115 24.95 -4.22 0.68
C LEU A 115 26.45 -4.56 0.68
N GLY A 116 27.07 -4.43 1.85
CA GLY A 116 28.47 -4.80 2.08
C GLY A 116 28.68 -6.31 2.04
N ALA A 117 29.85 -6.75 1.58
CA ALA A 117 30.22 -8.16 1.48
C ALA A 117 30.27 -8.86 2.85
N VAL A 118 29.97 -10.16 2.86
CA VAL A 118 30.11 -11.03 4.05
C VAL A 118 31.54 -11.55 4.13
N GLY A 119 32.24 -11.21 5.21
CA GLY A 119 33.68 -11.40 5.35
C GLY A 119 34.14 -12.60 6.17
N GLN A 120 33.21 -13.45 6.65
CA GLN A 120 33.46 -14.64 7.51
C GLN A 120 34.02 -14.36 8.92
N HIS A 121 34.39 -13.11 9.21
CA HIS A 121 34.90 -12.66 10.50
C HIS A 121 33.79 -12.09 11.40
N GLU A 122 32.56 -11.98 10.90
CA GLU A 122 31.42 -11.50 11.66
C GLU A 122 31.10 -12.44 12.84
N ARG A 123 30.74 -11.83 13.97
CA ARG A 123 30.47 -12.56 15.22
C ARG A 123 29.07 -12.35 15.77
N HIS A 124 28.30 -11.44 15.18
CA HIS A 124 27.01 -11.03 15.72
C HIS A 124 25.94 -10.91 14.63
N LEU A 125 24.70 -11.12 15.01
CA LEU A 125 23.51 -11.16 14.16
C LEU A 125 22.48 -10.15 14.70
N SER A 126 22.25 -9.06 13.97
CA SER A 126 21.33 -8.00 14.39
C SER A 126 19.88 -8.47 14.32
N VAL A 127 19.13 -8.26 15.40
CA VAL A 127 17.66 -8.44 15.46
C VAL A 127 16.91 -7.10 15.59
N SER A 128 17.63 -6.03 15.93
CA SER A 128 17.15 -4.65 15.79
C SER A 128 18.25 -3.78 15.17
N ALA A 129 17.89 -2.55 14.76
CA ALA A 129 18.81 -1.63 14.07
C ALA A 129 19.50 -2.19 12.80
N GLY A 130 18.97 -3.28 12.22
CA GLY A 130 19.59 -3.99 11.08
C GLY A 130 19.76 -3.13 9.83
N HIS A 131 18.78 -2.26 9.50
CA HIS A 131 18.91 -1.38 8.33
C HIS A 131 20.05 -0.37 8.51
N THR A 132 20.21 0.18 9.73
CA THR A 132 21.28 1.10 10.05
C THR A 132 22.63 0.39 10.01
N SER A 133 22.74 -0.81 10.60
CA SER A 133 23.99 -1.56 10.59
C SER A 133 24.43 -1.98 9.20
N GLN A 134 23.50 -2.46 8.38
CA GLN A 134 23.82 -2.83 7.01
C GLN A 134 24.16 -1.62 6.13
N PHE A 135 23.55 -0.44 6.35
CA PHE A 135 23.97 0.78 5.67
C PHE A 135 25.39 1.23 6.07
N VAL A 136 25.71 1.27 7.37
CA VAL A 136 27.05 1.66 7.84
C VAL A 136 28.11 0.69 7.31
N LYS A 137 27.80 -0.62 7.26
CA LYS A 137 28.67 -1.63 6.62
C LYS A 137 28.82 -1.39 5.12
N ALA A 138 27.73 -1.09 4.41
CA ALA A 138 27.77 -0.74 2.99
C ALA A 138 28.64 0.50 2.71
N ALA A 139 28.57 1.52 3.57
CA ALA A 139 29.42 2.70 3.49
C ALA A 139 30.91 2.33 3.70
N ALA A 140 31.22 1.49 4.70
CA ALA A 140 32.59 1.02 4.93
C ALA A 140 33.17 0.26 3.73
N HIS A 141 32.32 -0.41 2.94
CA HIS A 141 32.72 -1.19 1.76
C HIS A 141 32.65 -0.40 0.44
N GLY A 142 32.24 0.87 0.45
CA GLY A 142 32.10 1.67 -0.77
C GLY A 142 31.07 1.11 -1.74
N CYS A 143 29.95 0.60 -1.22
CA CYS A 143 28.87 0.00 -2.01
C CYS A 143 28.19 1.01 -2.94
N ARG A 144 27.44 0.49 -3.92
CA ARG A 144 26.59 1.31 -4.80
C ARG A 144 25.46 1.95 -4.02
N THR A 145 24.87 3.02 -4.54
CA THR A 145 23.62 3.56 -4.01
C THR A 145 22.68 4.03 -5.11
N SER A 146 21.38 3.86 -4.89
CA SER A 146 20.33 4.48 -5.73
C SER A 146 19.93 5.88 -5.27
N GLU A 147 20.44 6.35 -4.12
CA GLU A 147 20.11 7.64 -3.54
C GLU A 147 21.08 8.71 -4.05
N ALA A 148 20.63 9.57 -4.96
CA ALA A 148 21.48 10.58 -5.61
C ALA A 148 22.19 11.51 -4.61
N THR A 149 21.57 11.81 -3.46
CA THR A 149 22.16 12.66 -2.41
C THR A 149 23.28 11.98 -1.63
N LEU A 150 23.41 10.65 -1.73
CA LEU A 150 24.46 9.88 -1.06
C LEU A 150 25.55 9.41 -2.04
N ALA A 151 25.33 9.60 -3.34
CA ALA A 151 26.18 9.08 -4.38
C ALA A 151 27.39 9.99 -4.66
N ASP A 152 28.53 9.38 -4.96
CA ASP A 152 29.66 10.03 -5.61
C ASP A 152 29.46 10.10 -7.13
N SER A 153 30.44 10.65 -7.84
CA SER A 153 30.44 10.77 -9.30
C SER A 153 30.40 9.41 -10.04
N THR A 154 30.62 8.29 -9.36
CA THR A 154 30.59 6.93 -9.90
C THR A 154 29.34 6.13 -9.51
N GLY A 155 28.43 6.74 -8.75
CA GLY A 155 27.21 6.06 -8.24
C GLY A 155 27.45 5.18 -7.02
N LYS A 156 28.58 5.33 -6.33
CA LYS A 156 28.89 4.66 -5.06
C LYS A 156 28.64 5.60 -3.89
N LEU A 157 28.56 5.06 -2.67
CA LEU A 157 28.40 5.87 -1.47
C LEU A 157 29.59 6.83 -1.30
N ASN A 158 29.32 8.14 -1.25
CA ASN A 158 30.32 9.16 -0.98
C ASN A 158 30.66 9.19 0.51
N VAL A 159 31.55 8.30 0.94
CA VAL A 159 31.93 8.15 2.36
C VAL A 159 32.53 9.43 2.94
N GLN A 160 33.25 10.21 2.12
CA GLN A 160 33.83 11.48 2.56
C GLN A 160 32.74 12.47 2.96
N ALA A 161 31.74 12.67 2.09
CA ALA A 161 30.60 13.53 2.39
C ALA A 161 29.77 13.01 3.57
N LEU A 162 29.56 11.69 3.67
CA LEU A 162 28.86 11.10 4.81
C LEU A 162 29.58 11.37 6.14
N CYS A 163 30.92 11.37 6.14
CA CYS A 163 31.73 11.60 7.34
C CYS A 163 31.89 13.09 7.71
N GLU A 164 31.28 14.02 6.96
CA GLU A 164 31.13 15.42 7.39
C GLU A 164 30.21 15.51 8.61
N ASP A 165 29.24 14.59 8.72
CA ASP A 165 28.50 14.36 9.95
C ASP A 165 29.38 13.61 10.96
N ALA A 166 29.68 14.27 12.09
CA ALA A 166 30.58 13.75 13.12
C ALA A 166 30.03 12.48 13.80
N GLU A 167 28.71 12.37 13.98
CA GLU A 167 28.09 11.19 14.57
C GLU A 167 28.12 10.02 13.59
N PHE A 168 27.84 10.25 12.31
CA PHE A 168 28.00 9.19 11.30
C PHE A 168 29.44 8.69 11.22
N LYS A 169 30.42 9.60 11.20
CA LYS A 169 31.84 9.25 11.21
C LYS A 169 32.20 8.35 12.40
N LYS A 170 31.67 8.67 13.59
CA LYS A 170 31.84 7.86 14.79
C LYS A 170 31.20 6.48 14.66
N LEU A 171 29.97 6.37 14.14
CA LEU A 171 29.30 5.09 13.89
C LEU A 171 30.11 4.20 12.93
N LEU A 172 30.70 4.81 11.89
CA LEU A 172 31.52 4.10 10.91
C LEU A 172 32.85 3.60 11.50
N GLN A 173 33.54 4.44 12.27
CA GLN A 173 34.89 4.16 12.75
C GLN A 173 34.92 3.36 14.06
N ALA A 174 34.08 3.75 15.02
CA ALA A 174 34.06 3.19 16.37
C ALA A 174 32.90 2.22 16.60
N GLY A 175 31.81 2.35 15.85
CA GLY A 175 30.58 1.62 16.11
C GLY A 175 29.71 2.29 17.18
N TRP A 176 28.73 1.56 17.68
CA TRP A 176 27.84 2.02 18.76
C TRP A 176 27.48 0.88 19.70
N THR A 177 26.77 1.23 20.77
CA THR A 177 26.40 0.33 21.85
C THR A 177 25.31 -0.66 21.41
N TRP A 178 25.57 -1.95 21.59
CA TRP A 178 24.64 -3.05 21.39
C TRP A 178 24.46 -3.84 22.69
N THR A 179 23.25 -4.37 22.91
CA THR A 179 23.05 -5.50 23.82
C THR A 179 23.29 -6.79 23.04
N VAL A 180 24.29 -7.56 23.45
CA VAL A 180 24.69 -8.85 22.84
C VAL A 180 24.14 -9.98 23.69
N ILE A 181 23.54 -10.98 23.04
CA ILE A 181 23.02 -12.19 23.68
C ILE A 181 23.88 -13.37 23.25
N ALA A 182 24.34 -14.17 24.22
CA ALA A 182 25.22 -15.31 23.96
C ALA A 182 24.56 -16.34 23.04
N ASN A 183 25.34 -17.00 22.18
CA ASN A 183 24.81 -18.03 21.27
C ASN A 183 24.16 -19.21 22.02
N SER A 184 24.61 -19.51 23.24
CA SER A 184 24.05 -20.58 24.08
C SER A 184 22.61 -20.32 24.49
N VAL A 185 22.18 -19.05 24.50
CA VAL A 185 20.80 -18.66 24.80
C VAL A 185 19.88 -19.02 23.64
N GLU A 186 20.24 -18.69 22.40
CA GLU A 186 19.46 -19.09 21.22
C GLU A 186 19.46 -20.62 21.06
N LYS A 187 20.58 -21.28 21.37
CA LYS A 187 20.68 -22.74 21.35
C LYS A 187 19.67 -23.39 22.30
N GLN A 188 19.49 -22.84 23.50
CA GLN A 188 18.50 -23.34 24.46
C GLN A 188 17.07 -22.95 24.04
N TRP A 189 16.88 -21.74 23.53
CA TRP A 189 15.57 -21.21 23.17
C TRP A 189 15.58 -20.61 21.75
N PRO A 190 15.42 -21.45 20.71
CA PRO A 190 15.44 -21.01 19.31
C PRO A 190 14.37 -19.98 18.94
N GLN A 191 13.33 -19.83 19.77
CA GLN A 191 12.24 -18.88 19.59
C GLN A 191 12.58 -17.45 20.04
N LEU A 192 13.62 -17.24 20.87
CA LEU A 192 13.92 -15.92 21.44
C LEU A 192 14.28 -14.85 20.42
N PRO A 193 15.03 -15.11 19.33
CA PRO A 193 15.27 -14.10 18.30
C PRO A 193 13.97 -13.56 17.66
N LYS A 194 12.95 -14.40 17.50
CA LYS A 194 11.63 -13.98 16.99
C LYS A 194 10.89 -13.10 18.01
N LEU A 195 10.97 -13.43 19.30
CA LEU A 195 10.41 -12.60 20.37
C LEU A 195 11.11 -11.23 20.42
N ALA A 196 12.45 -11.22 20.33
CA ALA A 196 13.28 -10.01 20.33
C ALA A 196 12.87 -9.05 19.21
N GLU A 197 12.78 -9.57 17.99
CA GLU A 197 12.38 -8.80 16.82
C GLU A 197 11.00 -8.16 17.01
N ARG A 198 10.00 -8.93 17.46
CA ARG A 198 8.65 -8.43 17.74
C ARG A 198 8.63 -7.35 18.82
N ALA A 199 9.37 -7.56 19.90
CA ALA A 199 9.45 -6.63 21.01
C ALA A 199 10.12 -5.30 20.61
N LEU A 200 11.24 -5.38 19.90
CA LEU A 200 12.10 -4.21 19.62
C LEU A 200 11.64 -3.40 18.42
N ASN A 201 10.92 -4.02 17.48
CA ASN A 201 10.22 -3.28 16.43
C ASN A 201 8.95 -2.58 16.96
N ALA A 202 8.43 -2.97 18.13
CA ALA A 202 7.30 -2.30 18.78
C ALA A 202 7.70 -1.06 19.61
N SER A 203 8.95 -0.93 20.06
CA SER A 203 9.40 0.11 21.01
C SER A 203 10.11 1.34 20.39
N ASN A 204 10.59 1.25 19.14
CA ASN A 204 11.22 2.40 18.47
C ASN A 204 10.12 3.38 18.00
N ALA A 205 10.17 4.61 18.53
CA ALA A 205 9.09 5.60 18.49
C ALA A 205 8.34 5.71 17.14
N THR A 206 7.01 5.59 17.22
CA THR A 206 5.99 5.73 16.13
C THR A 206 6.02 4.66 15.04
N PHE A 207 5.37 3.52 15.35
CA PHE A 207 4.73 2.55 14.44
C PHE A 207 5.24 2.54 12.99
N SER A 208 6.16 1.63 12.70
CA SER A 208 6.08 0.88 11.44
C SER A 208 5.65 -0.52 11.81
N GLY A 209 4.33 -0.75 11.88
CA GLY A 209 3.79 -2.11 12.00
C GLY A 209 4.29 -3.00 10.86
N PRO A 210 4.10 -4.34 10.95
CA PRO A 210 4.56 -5.23 9.89
C PRO A 210 4.02 -4.75 8.55
N ASN A 211 4.84 -4.77 7.51
CA ASN A 211 4.34 -4.57 6.16
C ASN A 211 3.55 -5.81 5.70
N GLU A 212 2.91 -5.69 4.54
CA GLU A 212 2.00 -6.73 4.02
C GLU A 212 2.70 -8.09 3.85
N LEU A 213 3.93 -8.12 3.34
CA LEU A 213 4.69 -9.37 3.18
C LEU A 213 5.22 -9.92 4.50
N GLU A 214 5.64 -9.04 5.42
CA GLU A 214 6.05 -9.42 6.79
C GLU A 214 4.89 -10.12 7.52
N LEU A 215 3.67 -9.59 7.38
CA LEU A 215 2.48 -10.22 7.95
C LEU A 215 2.20 -11.58 7.29
N CYS A 216 2.29 -11.69 5.96
CA CYS A 216 2.07 -12.96 5.28
C CYS A 216 3.04 -14.07 5.75
N LEU A 217 4.33 -13.75 5.92
CA LEU A 217 5.33 -14.70 6.43
C LEU A 217 5.06 -15.09 7.88
N TYR A 218 4.67 -14.12 8.72
CA TYR A 218 4.29 -14.38 10.10
C TYR A 218 3.12 -15.38 10.18
N LEU A 219 2.12 -15.22 9.32
CA LEU A 219 0.95 -16.11 9.27
C LEU A 219 1.29 -17.52 8.79
N VAL A 220 2.24 -17.66 7.86
CA VAL A 220 2.77 -18.98 7.45
C VAL A 220 3.48 -19.69 8.60
N ASP A 221 4.27 -18.95 9.39
CA ASP A 221 4.94 -19.54 10.55
C ASP A 221 3.90 -20.02 11.57
N ARG A 222 2.82 -19.24 11.78
CA ARG A 222 1.73 -19.64 12.66
C ARG A 222 0.84 -20.76 12.14
N SER A 223 0.68 -20.90 10.83
CA SER A 223 -0.11 -21.98 10.24
C SER A 223 0.50 -23.36 10.45
N LYS A 224 1.80 -23.45 10.76
CA LYS A 224 2.50 -24.72 11.01
C LYS A 224 2.26 -25.29 12.41
N GLY A 225 1.65 -24.51 13.31
CA GLY A 225 1.65 -24.79 14.74
C GLY A 225 0.32 -25.22 15.37
N ASP A 226 -0.85 -24.98 14.76
CA ASP A 226 -2.16 -25.36 15.35
C ASP A 226 -3.35 -25.09 14.42
N THR A 227 -4.55 -25.56 14.81
CA THR A 227 -5.89 -25.22 14.26
C THR A 227 -6.31 -23.76 14.49
N THR A 228 -5.35 -22.84 14.56
CA THR A 228 -5.59 -21.43 14.89
C THR A 228 -6.20 -20.68 13.70
N ASN A 229 -7.25 -19.90 13.97
CA ASN A 229 -7.81 -18.99 12.96
C ASN A 229 -6.80 -17.89 12.63
N LEU A 230 -6.14 -18.00 11.46
CA LEU A 230 -5.12 -17.05 11.03
C LEU A 230 -5.66 -15.63 10.81
N GLN A 231 -6.98 -15.45 10.62
CA GLN A 231 -7.56 -14.11 10.52
C GLN A 231 -7.50 -13.37 11.85
N ASP A 232 -7.76 -14.07 12.96
CA ASP A 232 -7.69 -13.49 14.31
C ASP A 232 -6.23 -13.19 14.68
N VAL A 233 -5.32 -14.11 14.35
CA VAL A 233 -3.87 -13.92 14.50
C VAL A 233 -3.38 -12.71 13.71
N ALA A 234 -3.89 -12.50 12.49
CA ALA A 234 -3.55 -11.35 11.66
C ALA A 234 -4.07 -10.04 12.26
N ALA A 235 -5.31 -10.05 12.78
CA ALA A 235 -5.92 -8.88 13.42
C ALA A 235 -5.15 -8.47 14.69
N GLU A 236 -4.76 -9.44 15.52
CA GLU A 236 -3.95 -9.23 16.72
C GLU A 236 -2.57 -8.65 16.36
N ALA A 237 -1.87 -9.28 15.40
CA ALA A 237 -0.53 -8.86 14.98
C ALA A 237 -0.47 -7.45 14.36
N THR A 238 -1.61 -6.91 13.95
CA THR A 238 -1.72 -5.59 13.30
C THR A 238 -2.49 -4.58 14.11
N GLN A 239 -2.91 -4.90 15.33
CA GLN A 239 -3.77 -4.05 16.16
C GLN A 239 -3.18 -2.63 16.30
N GLY A 240 -4.00 -1.61 16.02
CA GLY A 240 -3.60 -0.20 16.10
C GLY A 240 -2.80 0.32 14.90
N GLY A 241 -2.47 -0.51 13.91
CA GLY A 241 -1.78 -0.12 12.68
C GLY A 241 -2.69 -0.05 11.45
N PRO A 242 -2.25 0.62 10.35
CA PRO A 242 -3.05 0.79 9.13
C PRO A 242 -3.38 -0.54 8.43
N LEU A 243 -2.60 -1.60 8.65
CA LEU A 243 -2.86 -2.93 8.10
C LEU A 243 -4.06 -3.64 8.74
N HIS A 244 -4.46 -3.24 9.95
CA HIS A 244 -5.50 -3.94 10.72
C HIS A 244 -6.81 -4.10 9.96
N HIS A 245 -7.20 -3.07 9.21
CA HIS A 245 -8.47 -3.04 8.46
C HIS A 245 -8.60 -4.17 7.43
N TYR A 246 -7.47 -4.63 6.88
CA TYR A 246 -7.45 -5.62 5.80
C TYR A 246 -6.53 -6.82 6.07
N ALA A 247 -5.99 -6.95 7.29
CA ALA A 247 -5.14 -8.06 7.72
C ALA A 247 -5.79 -9.44 7.49
N LYS A 248 -7.12 -9.54 7.66
CA LYS A 248 -7.90 -10.74 7.35
C LYS A 248 -7.77 -11.20 5.89
N HIS A 249 -7.66 -10.27 4.94
CA HIS A 249 -7.54 -10.61 3.52
C HIS A 249 -6.16 -11.19 3.22
N LEU A 250 -5.12 -10.69 3.88
CA LEU A 250 -3.78 -11.29 3.80
C LEU A 250 -3.78 -12.69 4.40
N ALA A 251 -4.47 -12.91 5.52
CA ALA A 251 -4.65 -14.24 6.09
C ALA A 251 -5.41 -15.19 5.15
N THR A 252 -6.51 -14.75 4.54
CA THR A 252 -7.22 -15.54 3.53
C THR A 252 -6.30 -15.92 2.37
N TRP A 253 -5.51 -14.96 1.87
CA TRP A 253 -4.57 -15.24 0.77
C TRP A 253 -3.49 -16.25 1.18
N VAL A 254 -2.93 -16.12 2.38
CA VAL A 254 -1.96 -17.09 2.92
C VAL A 254 -2.57 -18.49 2.99
N THR A 255 -3.77 -18.62 3.54
CA THR A 255 -4.43 -19.91 3.74
C THR A 255 -4.87 -20.55 2.42
N GLN A 256 -5.40 -19.78 1.47
CA GLN A 256 -6.07 -20.32 0.28
C GLN A 256 -5.23 -20.29 -0.98
N PHE A 257 -4.33 -19.31 -1.15
CA PHE A 257 -3.73 -19.00 -2.45
C PHE A 257 -2.19 -18.97 -2.45
N SER A 258 -1.51 -19.08 -1.31
CA SER A 258 -0.04 -18.97 -1.24
C SER A 258 0.74 -20.19 -1.72
N ASN A 259 0.03 -21.22 -2.22
CA ASN A 259 0.58 -22.52 -2.58
C ASN A 259 1.47 -23.11 -1.46
N GLN A 260 0.89 -23.31 -0.27
CA GLN A 260 1.62 -23.78 0.91
C GLN A 260 2.87 -22.94 1.22
N ALA A 261 2.74 -21.61 1.11
CA ALA A 261 3.80 -20.62 1.29
C ALA A 261 4.94 -20.61 0.25
N THR A 262 4.96 -21.49 -0.75
CA THR A 262 6.01 -21.51 -1.77
C THR A 262 6.03 -20.21 -2.58
N PHE A 263 4.87 -19.59 -2.82
CA PHE A 263 4.77 -18.29 -3.49
C PHE A 263 5.50 -17.17 -2.73
N LEU A 264 5.50 -17.21 -1.40
CA LEU A 264 6.21 -16.22 -0.59
C LEU A 264 7.73 -16.37 -0.68
N LYS A 265 8.25 -17.59 -0.91
CA LYS A 265 9.68 -17.83 -1.16
C LYS A 265 10.16 -17.14 -2.44
N PHE A 266 9.28 -16.92 -3.41
CA PHE A 266 9.56 -16.12 -4.62
C PHE A 266 9.28 -14.62 -4.40
N LEU A 267 8.11 -14.28 -3.85
CA LEU A 267 7.62 -12.90 -3.81
C LEU A 267 8.49 -11.99 -2.94
N VAL A 268 9.00 -12.51 -1.82
CA VAL A 268 9.87 -11.79 -0.89
C VAL A 268 11.19 -11.37 -1.54
N PRO A 269 12.04 -12.28 -2.08
CA PRO A 269 13.28 -11.88 -2.73
C PRO A 269 13.02 -11.04 -3.98
N PHE A 270 11.99 -11.36 -4.77
CA PHE A 270 11.67 -10.61 -5.99
C PHE A 270 11.27 -9.15 -5.71
N SER A 271 10.43 -8.91 -4.70
CA SER A 271 9.97 -7.56 -4.33
C SER A 271 11.12 -6.60 -3.99
N LYS A 272 12.20 -7.12 -3.40
CA LYS A 272 13.37 -6.33 -2.99
C LYS A 272 14.30 -5.94 -4.13
N GLN A 273 14.14 -6.54 -5.31
CA GLN A 273 15.01 -6.25 -6.46
C GLN A 273 14.73 -4.90 -7.12
N PHE A 274 13.55 -4.31 -6.88
CA PHE A 274 13.04 -3.18 -7.68
C PHE A 274 12.71 -1.91 -6.88
N GLY A 275 13.08 -1.83 -5.60
CA GLY A 275 12.96 -0.61 -4.79
C GLY A 275 12.69 -0.83 -3.30
N GLN A 276 12.31 0.25 -2.62
CA GLN A 276 11.86 0.23 -1.23
C GLN A 276 10.56 -0.57 -1.07
N ASN A 277 10.21 -0.92 0.17
CA ASN A 277 8.96 -1.63 0.46
C ASN A 277 7.75 -0.75 0.05
N VAL A 278 6.96 -1.25 -0.91
CA VAL A 278 5.72 -0.62 -1.36
C VAL A 278 4.53 -1.37 -0.74
N ASN A 279 3.54 -0.64 -0.24
CA ASN A 279 2.28 -1.23 0.20
C ASN A 279 1.30 -1.33 -0.97
N LEU A 280 0.47 -2.36 -1.01
CA LEU A 280 -0.55 -2.51 -2.05
C LEU A 280 -1.90 -1.92 -1.61
N GLY A 281 -2.18 -1.95 -0.31
CA GLY A 281 -3.34 -1.33 0.32
C GLY A 281 -4.60 -2.18 0.30
N GLU A 282 -5.55 -1.80 1.15
CA GLU A 282 -6.80 -2.51 1.43
C GLU A 282 -7.61 -2.83 0.18
N ASP A 283 -7.88 -1.83 -0.66
CA ASP A 283 -8.73 -1.99 -1.85
C ASP A 283 -8.16 -3.04 -2.82
N PHE A 284 -6.83 -3.08 -2.97
CA PHE A 284 -6.17 -3.99 -3.88
C PHE A 284 -6.18 -5.43 -3.33
N TRP A 285 -5.78 -5.61 -2.06
CA TRP A 285 -5.82 -6.92 -1.38
C TRP A 285 -7.23 -7.49 -1.33
N THR A 286 -8.21 -6.67 -0.94
CA THR A 286 -9.62 -7.07 -0.90
C THR A 286 -10.09 -7.53 -2.26
N SER A 287 -9.77 -6.80 -3.33
CA SER A 287 -10.16 -7.19 -4.68
C SER A 287 -9.47 -8.47 -5.13
N LEU A 288 -8.17 -8.64 -4.89
CA LEU A 288 -7.45 -9.87 -5.26
C LEU A 288 -8.03 -11.12 -4.60
N VAL A 289 -8.44 -11.00 -3.33
CA VAL A 289 -9.01 -12.13 -2.58
C VAL A 289 -10.46 -12.38 -2.99
N MET A 290 -11.27 -11.33 -3.07
CA MET A 290 -12.73 -11.48 -3.19
C MET A 290 -13.26 -11.46 -4.64
N SER A 291 -12.52 -10.89 -5.59
CA SER A 291 -13.03 -10.64 -6.94
C SER A 291 -12.56 -11.63 -8.00
N LEU A 292 -11.49 -12.37 -7.75
CA LEU A 292 -10.97 -13.39 -8.68
C LEU A 292 -11.52 -14.78 -8.31
N PRO A 293 -11.77 -15.66 -9.30
CA PRO A 293 -12.08 -17.07 -9.06
C PRO A 293 -10.99 -17.77 -8.23
N GLU A 294 -11.35 -18.70 -7.36
CA GLU A 294 -10.39 -19.42 -6.50
C GLU A 294 -9.33 -20.19 -7.30
N GLN A 295 -9.67 -20.61 -8.52
CA GLN A 295 -8.81 -21.37 -9.42
C GLN A 295 -7.64 -20.55 -10.01
N TYR A 296 -7.51 -19.27 -9.65
CA TYR A 296 -6.45 -18.38 -10.17
C TYR A 296 -5.36 -18.02 -9.14
N PRO A 297 -4.66 -18.98 -8.51
CA PRO A 297 -3.61 -18.68 -7.54
C PRO A 297 -2.37 -18.03 -8.20
N CYS A 298 -1.96 -18.43 -9.41
CA CYS A 298 -0.77 -17.89 -10.06
C CYS A 298 -1.00 -16.49 -10.61
N LEU A 299 -2.20 -16.19 -11.10
CA LEU A 299 -2.57 -14.85 -11.53
C LEU A 299 -2.61 -13.90 -10.34
N ARG A 300 -3.13 -14.32 -9.18
CA ARG A 300 -3.02 -13.54 -7.93
C ARG A 300 -1.57 -13.25 -7.58
N LEU A 301 -0.71 -14.27 -7.62
CA LEU A 301 0.73 -14.11 -7.39
C LEU A 301 1.33 -13.09 -8.37
N ALA A 302 0.99 -13.18 -9.65
CA ALA A 302 1.51 -12.31 -10.67
C ALA A 302 1.07 -10.85 -10.46
N PHE A 303 -0.18 -10.61 -10.05
CA PHE A 303 -0.66 -9.28 -9.69
C PHE A 303 0.10 -8.72 -8.49
N LEU A 304 0.34 -9.53 -7.45
CA LEU A 304 1.15 -9.13 -6.30
C LEU A 304 2.59 -8.79 -6.73
N ALA A 305 3.26 -9.67 -7.47
CA ALA A 305 4.64 -9.47 -7.95
C ALA A 305 4.78 -8.20 -8.79
N THR A 306 3.80 -7.94 -9.68
CA THR A 306 3.76 -6.74 -10.52
C THR A 306 3.64 -5.46 -9.68
N ASN A 307 2.77 -5.48 -8.67
CA ASN A 307 2.50 -4.28 -7.87
C ASN A 307 3.56 -4.03 -6.79
N PHE A 308 4.12 -5.07 -6.17
CA PHE A 308 5.24 -4.92 -5.22
C PHE A 308 6.51 -4.38 -5.89
N THR A 309 6.66 -4.59 -7.21
CA THR A 309 7.77 -4.05 -7.99
C THR A 309 7.37 -2.80 -8.80
N SER A 310 6.22 -2.19 -8.51
CA SER A 310 5.74 -1.00 -9.22
C SER A 310 6.73 0.17 -9.11
N HIS A 311 7.00 0.84 -10.23
CA HIS A 311 7.70 2.15 -10.24
C HIS A 311 6.72 3.32 -10.07
N ARG A 312 5.41 3.05 -10.12
CA ARG A 312 4.34 4.02 -9.91
C ARG A 312 3.86 3.89 -8.47
N VAL A 313 4.35 4.77 -7.61
CA VAL A 313 4.01 4.79 -6.17
C VAL A 313 3.46 6.16 -5.82
N SER A 314 2.34 6.19 -5.10
CA SER A 314 1.72 7.42 -4.59
C SER A 314 1.37 7.23 -3.13
N ASN A 315 1.85 8.12 -2.26
CA ASN A 315 1.65 8.06 -0.80
C ASN A 315 2.08 6.70 -0.20
N GLY A 316 3.15 6.09 -0.72
CA GLY A 316 3.63 4.77 -0.27
C GLY A 316 2.86 3.56 -0.82
N TYR A 317 1.83 3.78 -1.65
CA TYR A 317 1.03 2.72 -2.26
C TYR A 317 1.34 2.50 -3.74
N ALA A 318 1.36 1.24 -4.18
CA ALA A 318 1.45 0.88 -5.58
C ALA A 318 0.23 1.39 -6.37
N ARG A 319 0.47 2.02 -7.53
CA ARG A 319 -0.57 2.55 -8.43
C ARG A 319 -0.47 2.04 -9.86
N LEU A 320 0.37 1.03 -10.12
CA LEU A 320 0.48 0.42 -11.45
C LEU A 320 -0.79 -0.37 -11.79
N LEU A 321 -1.15 -1.32 -10.92
CA LEU A 321 -2.42 -2.05 -10.95
C LEU A 321 -3.33 -1.54 -9.83
N LEU A 322 -4.59 -1.32 -10.17
CA LEU A 322 -5.62 -0.81 -9.24
C LEU A 322 -6.71 -1.87 -9.03
N LYS A 323 -7.54 -1.67 -8.00
CA LYS A 323 -8.75 -2.48 -7.76
C LYS A 323 -9.60 -2.66 -9.02
N SER A 324 -9.78 -1.60 -9.80
CA SER A 324 -10.54 -1.64 -11.04
C SER A 324 -9.98 -2.62 -12.07
N ASP A 325 -8.66 -2.85 -12.07
CA ASP A 325 -8.03 -3.76 -13.03
C ASP A 325 -8.27 -5.21 -12.65
N VAL A 326 -8.29 -5.52 -11.35
CA VAL A 326 -8.69 -6.83 -10.83
C VAL A 326 -10.17 -7.07 -11.11
N GLU A 327 -11.03 -6.08 -10.86
CA GLU A 327 -12.48 -6.20 -11.05
C GLU A 327 -12.89 -6.33 -12.53
N LYS A 328 -12.13 -5.74 -13.46
CA LYS A 328 -12.34 -5.91 -14.91
C LYS A 328 -12.27 -7.38 -15.35
N LEU A 329 -11.52 -8.23 -14.63
CA LEU A 329 -11.43 -9.66 -14.95
C LEU A 329 -12.74 -10.43 -14.73
N LYS A 330 -13.75 -9.81 -14.12
CA LYS A 330 -15.12 -10.34 -14.07
C LYS A 330 -15.83 -10.26 -15.43
N ASN A 331 -15.32 -9.46 -16.37
CA ASN A 331 -15.89 -9.37 -17.71
C ASN A 331 -15.64 -10.66 -18.50
N LYS A 332 -16.71 -11.25 -19.07
CA LYS A 332 -16.64 -12.47 -19.89
C LYS A 332 -15.55 -12.45 -20.98
N LYS A 333 -15.29 -11.28 -21.59
CA LYS A 333 -14.25 -11.14 -22.62
C LYS A 333 -12.82 -11.29 -22.05
N LEU A 334 -12.58 -10.83 -20.82
CA LEU A 334 -11.26 -10.93 -20.18
C LEU A 334 -11.08 -12.23 -19.40
N GLN A 335 -12.16 -12.95 -19.10
CA GLN A 335 -12.08 -14.25 -18.43
C GLN A 335 -11.31 -15.29 -19.24
N SER A 336 -11.50 -15.36 -20.57
CA SER A 336 -10.74 -16.31 -21.41
C SER A 336 -9.24 -16.01 -21.37
N LEU A 337 -8.86 -14.73 -21.41
CA LEU A 337 -7.46 -14.30 -21.33
C LEU A 337 -6.86 -14.53 -19.94
N ALA A 338 -7.67 -14.37 -18.87
CA ALA A 338 -7.25 -14.66 -17.50
C ALA A 338 -7.01 -16.16 -17.28
N ILE A 339 -7.83 -17.04 -17.87
CA ILE A 339 -7.63 -18.50 -17.85
C ILE A 339 -6.33 -18.87 -18.55
N GLU A 340 -6.11 -18.37 -19.77
CA GLU A 340 -4.88 -18.63 -20.52
C GLU A 340 -3.64 -18.15 -19.74
N ALA A 341 -3.72 -16.97 -19.11
CA ALA A 341 -2.65 -16.45 -18.28
C ALA A 341 -2.38 -17.31 -17.05
N GLU A 342 -3.42 -17.78 -16.35
CA GLU A 342 -3.27 -18.68 -15.20
C GLU A 342 -2.57 -19.99 -15.60
N GLU A 343 -3.03 -20.65 -16.66
CA GLU A 343 -2.47 -21.93 -17.12
C GLU A 343 -0.98 -21.79 -17.47
N LEU A 344 -0.63 -20.71 -18.16
CA LEU A 344 0.74 -20.40 -18.55
C LEU A 344 1.63 -20.09 -17.35
N LEU A 345 1.15 -19.28 -16.40
CA LEU A 345 1.87 -18.96 -15.18
C LEU A 345 2.07 -20.20 -14.31
N TYR A 346 1.07 -21.08 -14.20
CA TYR A 346 1.17 -22.34 -13.49
C TYR A 346 2.19 -23.27 -14.13
N LYS A 347 2.17 -23.38 -15.47
CA LYS A 347 3.18 -24.14 -16.23
C LYS A 347 4.60 -23.61 -15.99
N ALA A 348 4.78 -22.30 -15.98
CA ALA A 348 6.07 -21.67 -15.67
C ALA A 348 6.50 -21.93 -14.22
N TRP A 349 5.57 -21.83 -13.26
CA TRP A 349 5.85 -22.05 -11.83
C TRP A 349 6.41 -23.44 -11.58
N ASN A 350 5.74 -24.47 -12.09
CA ASN A 350 6.17 -25.87 -11.93
C ASN A 350 7.57 -26.13 -12.50
N ARG A 351 8.01 -25.34 -13.48
CA ARG A 351 9.35 -25.46 -14.06
C ARG A 351 10.43 -24.78 -13.22
N ILE A 352 10.09 -23.67 -12.56
CA ILE A 352 11.07 -22.83 -11.86
C ILE A 352 11.13 -23.07 -10.35
N GLU A 353 10.10 -23.64 -9.74
CA GLU A 353 9.96 -23.78 -8.28
C GLU A 353 11.19 -24.45 -7.63
N ALA A 354 11.67 -25.56 -8.20
CA ALA A 354 12.84 -26.28 -7.71
C ALA A 354 14.16 -25.51 -7.86
N SER A 355 14.19 -24.48 -8.69
CA SER A 355 15.35 -23.64 -9.00
C SER A 355 15.30 -22.25 -8.35
N LEU A 356 14.29 -21.99 -7.52
CA LEU A 356 14.25 -20.78 -6.69
C LEU A 356 15.41 -20.83 -5.67
N PRO A 357 16.07 -19.70 -5.37
CA PRO A 357 15.74 -18.33 -5.79
C PRO A 357 16.32 -17.90 -7.15
N ASN A 358 17.19 -18.70 -7.78
CA ASN A 358 17.95 -18.29 -8.97
C ASN A 358 17.04 -17.88 -10.15
N SER A 359 15.95 -18.61 -10.35
CA SER A 359 14.97 -18.35 -11.42
C SER A 359 13.90 -17.31 -11.05
N ALA A 360 13.95 -16.73 -9.84
CA ALA A 360 12.92 -15.80 -9.36
C ALA A 360 12.80 -14.55 -10.24
N LYS A 361 13.93 -14.03 -10.75
CA LYS A 361 13.92 -12.85 -11.61
C LYS A 361 13.18 -13.11 -12.93
N SER A 362 13.49 -14.20 -13.61
CA SER A 362 12.89 -14.56 -14.89
C SER A 362 11.40 -14.83 -14.75
N PHE A 363 11.00 -15.57 -13.71
CA PHE A 363 9.58 -15.79 -13.42
C PHE A 363 8.84 -14.51 -13.03
N GLY A 364 9.47 -13.63 -12.25
CA GLY A 364 8.86 -12.35 -11.89
C GLY A 364 8.65 -11.45 -13.11
N ILE A 365 9.61 -11.40 -14.05
CA ILE A 365 9.43 -10.68 -15.32
C ILE A 365 8.24 -11.26 -16.12
N LEU A 366 8.10 -12.59 -16.16
CA LEU A 366 6.94 -13.24 -16.76
C LEU A 366 5.63 -12.78 -16.10
N CYS A 367 5.56 -12.77 -14.77
CA CYS A 367 4.39 -12.27 -14.02
C CYS A 367 4.02 -10.84 -14.45
N LEU A 368 5.02 -9.94 -14.54
CA LEU A 368 4.80 -8.55 -14.95
C LEU A 368 4.19 -8.48 -16.36
N ARG A 369 4.79 -9.20 -17.33
CA ARG A 369 4.33 -9.20 -18.72
C ARG A 369 2.90 -9.74 -18.83
N CYS A 370 2.62 -10.89 -18.21
CA CYS A 370 1.29 -11.50 -18.22
C CYS A 370 0.22 -10.58 -17.61
N CYS A 371 0.45 -10.06 -16.40
CA CYS A 371 -0.54 -9.20 -15.74
C CYS A 371 -0.82 -7.92 -16.51
N LEU A 372 0.23 -7.26 -17.00
CA LEU A 372 0.08 -6.02 -17.76
C LEU A 372 -0.61 -6.26 -19.11
N HIS A 373 -0.34 -7.39 -19.77
CA HIS A 373 -1.04 -7.78 -21.00
C HIS A 373 -2.52 -8.03 -20.75
N VAL A 374 -2.85 -8.81 -19.71
CA VAL A 374 -4.23 -9.16 -19.35
C VAL A 374 -5.11 -7.93 -19.07
N VAL A 375 -4.54 -6.86 -18.52
CA VAL A 375 -5.27 -5.63 -18.17
C VAL A 375 -5.01 -4.45 -19.11
N ASP A 376 -4.35 -4.69 -20.26
CA ASP A 376 -4.02 -3.70 -21.28
C ASP A 376 -3.22 -2.49 -20.74
N LYS A 377 -2.17 -2.78 -19.97
CA LYS A 377 -1.27 -1.81 -19.33
C LYS A 377 0.21 -2.03 -19.62
N GLU A 378 0.55 -2.78 -20.67
CA GLU A 378 1.93 -3.11 -21.06
C GLU A 378 2.84 -1.86 -21.16
N LYS A 379 2.32 -0.79 -21.77
CA LYS A 379 3.03 0.50 -21.89
C LYS A 379 3.29 1.20 -20.56
N MET A 380 2.54 0.85 -19.51
CA MET A 380 2.74 1.37 -18.16
C MET A 380 3.75 0.54 -17.37
N GLY A 381 4.21 -0.62 -17.87
CA GLY A 381 5.21 -1.46 -17.24
C GLY A 381 6.62 -0.88 -17.32
N ARG A 382 7.54 -1.38 -16.47
CA ARG A 382 8.95 -0.95 -16.45
C ARG A 382 9.67 -1.22 -17.77
N GLU A 383 9.29 -2.27 -18.50
CA GLU A 383 9.89 -2.59 -19.79
C GLU A 383 9.36 -1.71 -20.93
N GLY A 384 8.15 -1.13 -20.79
CA GLY A 384 7.48 -0.41 -21.87
C GLY A 384 7.22 -1.24 -23.14
N LYS A 385 7.39 -2.57 -23.07
CA LYS A 385 7.24 -3.50 -24.18
C LYS A 385 5.80 -3.99 -24.27
N THR A 386 5.29 -4.07 -25.49
CA THR A 386 3.99 -4.68 -25.81
C THR A 386 4.19 -6.01 -26.50
N PHE A 387 3.41 -7.02 -26.13
CA PHE A 387 3.45 -8.34 -26.75
C PHE A 387 2.17 -8.58 -27.54
N SER A 388 2.28 -9.34 -28.63
CA SER A 388 1.12 -9.67 -29.47
C SER A 388 0.18 -10.69 -28.83
N SER A 389 0.67 -11.52 -27.91
CA SER A 389 -0.10 -12.55 -27.22
C SER A 389 0.61 -13.05 -25.95
N LEU A 390 -0.13 -13.75 -25.08
CA LEU A 390 0.42 -14.47 -23.94
C LEU A 390 1.41 -15.56 -24.37
N THR A 391 1.18 -16.23 -25.50
CA THR A 391 2.13 -17.19 -26.06
C THR A 391 3.47 -16.54 -26.40
N ALA A 392 3.47 -15.35 -27.00
CA ALA A 392 4.71 -14.60 -27.27
C ALA A 392 5.45 -14.21 -25.98
N ILE A 393 4.70 -13.86 -24.93
CA ILE A 393 5.24 -13.59 -23.60
C ILE A 393 5.95 -14.83 -23.02
N PHE A 394 5.32 -16.01 -23.12
CA PHE A 394 5.91 -17.26 -22.64
C PHE A 394 7.17 -17.65 -23.42
N GLN A 395 7.18 -17.46 -24.74
CA GLN A 395 8.38 -17.69 -25.56
C GLN A 395 9.53 -16.79 -25.13
N ALA A 396 9.27 -15.51 -24.82
CA ALA A 396 10.29 -14.61 -24.29
C ALA A 396 10.82 -15.09 -22.93
N PHE A 397 9.96 -15.62 -22.07
CA PHE A 397 10.36 -16.22 -20.80
C PHE A 397 11.24 -17.48 -20.96
N GLU A 398 10.95 -18.33 -21.94
CA GLU A 398 11.79 -19.50 -22.26
C GLU A 398 13.21 -19.07 -22.66
N VAL A 399 13.32 -17.98 -23.43
CA VAL A 399 14.61 -17.38 -23.77
C VAL A 399 15.30 -16.80 -22.53
N ASP A 400 14.57 -16.09 -21.67
CA ASP A 400 15.11 -15.49 -20.44
C ASP A 400 15.69 -16.55 -19.50
N ILE A 401 15.04 -17.71 -19.37
CA ILE A 401 15.55 -18.85 -18.56
C ILE A 401 16.76 -19.51 -19.21
N ALA A 402 16.76 -19.71 -20.53
CA ALA A 402 17.91 -20.29 -21.22
C ALA A 402 19.18 -19.42 -21.11
N GLY A 403 19.02 -18.09 -21.11
CA GLY A 403 20.11 -17.13 -20.95
C GLY A 403 20.62 -16.94 -19.51
N SER A 404 19.95 -17.51 -18.50
CA SER A 404 20.33 -17.39 -17.07
C SER A 404 21.11 -18.59 -16.51
N ALA A 405 21.52 -19.55 -17.36
CA ALA A 405 22.45 -20.62 -16.97
C ALA A 405 23.89 -20.06 -16.77
N PRO A 406 24.68 -20.57 -15.79
CA PRO A 406 26.04 -20.11 -15.56
C PRO A 406 26.95 -20.46 -16.76
N PRO A 407 27.89 -19.59 -17.14
CA PRO A 407 28.72 -19.82 -18.31
C PRO A 407 29.77 -20.91 -18.04
N ALA A 408 29.91 -21.86 -18.97
CA ALA A 408 31.10 -22.70 -19.08
C ALA A 408 32.28 -21.86 -19.57
N PRO A 409 33.55 -22.21 -19.23
CA PRO A 409 34.69 -21.40 -19.60
C PRO A 409 35.03 -21.56 -21.08
N THR A 410 35.53 -20.47 -21.69
CA THR A 410 36.04 -20.30 -23.08
C THR A 410 34.95 -20.22 -24.16
N SER A 411 34.95 -19.29 -25.12
CA SER A 411 35.98 -18.44 -25.72
C SER A 411 35.34 -17.16 -26.32
N SER A 412 36.20 -16.20 -26.71
CA SER A 412 35.96 -14.84 -27.20
C SER A 412 34.70 -14.62 -28.07
N PRO A 413 34.02 -13.46 -27.98
CA PRO A 413 32.79 -13.23 -28.73
C PRO A 413 33.08 -12.82 -30.18
N THR A 414 32.55 -13.60 -31.12
CA THR A 414 32.27 -13.15 -32.48
C THR A 414 30.96 -12.35 -32.45
N ALA A 415 31.05 -11.06 -32.80
CA ALA A 415 29.90 -10.17 -32.84
C ALA A 415 28.92 -10.59 -33.96
N SER A 416 27.71 -11.00 -33.58
CA SER A 416 26.57 -11.09 -34.50
C SER A 416 25.65 -9.89 -34.24
N SER A 417 25.71 -8.93 -35.15
CA SER A 417 24.89 -7.73 -35.21
C SER A 417 23.40 -8.07 -35.32
N THR A 418 22.60 -7.54 -34.39
CA THR A 418 21.15 -7.42 -34.55
C THR A 418 20.85 -6.44 -35.66
N SER A 419 20.09 -6.89 -36.66
CA SER A 419 19.64 -6.10 -37.80
C SER A 419 18.69 -4.99 -37.34
N ALA A 420 19.20 -3.76 -37.24
CA ALA A 420 18.38 -2.56 -37.30
C ALA A 420 17.74 -2.45 -38.70
N PRO A 421 16.55 -1.85 -38.83
CA PRO A 421 15.89 -1.68 -40.13
C PRO A 421 16.82 -0.92 -41.09
N LEU A 422 16.91 -1.38 -42.35
CA LEU A 422 17.72 -0.78 -43.41
C LEU A 422 17.34 0.69 -43.60
N VAL A 423 18.20 1.59 -43.12
CA VAL A 423 18.15 3.04 -43.34
C VAL A 423 18.55 3.29 -44.79
N ALA A 424 17.76 4.07 -45.53
CA ALA A 424 18.14 4.43 -46.90
C ALA A 424 19.42 5.28 -46.88
N LEU A 425 20.35 5.05 -47.81
CA LEU A 425 21.68 5.69 -47.83
C LEU A 425 21.65 7.23 -47.77
N GLY A 426 20.54 7.88 -48.12
CA GLY A 426 20.35 9.33 -47.98
C GLY A 426 19.97 9.80 -46.56
N GLU A 427 19.30 8.96 -45.76
CA GLU A 427 18.86 9.29 -44.40
C GLU A 427 20.02 9.19 -43.38
N ALA A 428 21.05 8.41 -43.69
CA ALA A 428 22.25 8.26 -42.87
C ALA A 428 23.15 9.52 -42.84
N TYR A 429 22.92 10.48 -43.75
CA TYR A 429 23.66 11.74 -43.84
C TYR A 429 22.87 12.96 -43.34
N ASP A 430 21.60 12.81 -42.96
CA ASP A 430 20.80 13.91 -42.42
C ASP A 430 21.09 14.09 -40.90
N PRO A 431 21.70 15.21 -40.48
CA PRO A 431 22.01 15.48 -39.08
C PRO A 431 20.78 15.46 -38.17
N LEU A 432 19.62 15.87 -38.69
CA LEU A 432 18.36 15.92 -37.94
C LEU A 432 17.83 14.51 -37.68
N TRP A 433 17.89 13.64 -38.69
CA TRP A 433 17.49 12.24 -38.57
C TRP A 433 18.34 11.52 -37.52
N LEU A 434 19.67 11.71 -37.57
CA LEU A 434 20.61 11.15 -36.59
C LEU A 434 20.37 11.66 -35.17
N ALA A 435 20.03 12.95 -35.03
CA ALA A 435 19.72 13.54 -33.73
C ALA A 435 18.39 13.03 -33.15
N GLN A 436 17.35 12.86 -33.98
CA GLN A 436 16.05 12.33 -33.58
C GLN A 436 16.08 10.87 -33.11
N GLN A 437 17.05 10.06 -33.56
CA GLN A 437 17.27 8.71 -33.05
C GLN A 437 17.81 8.68 -31.61
N LYS A 438 18.46 9.77 -31.16
CA LYS A 438 19.15 9.83 -29.85
C LYS A 438 18.45 10.72 -28.82
N MET A 439 17.62 11.67 -29.26
CA MET A 439 16.87 12.60 -28.42
C MET A 439 15.51 12.91 -29.03
N ASP A 440 14.46 13.06 -28.22
CA ASP A 440 13.11 13.35 -28.71
C ASP A 440 12.99 14.83 -29.14
N ILE A 441 13.39 15.12 -30.38
CA ILE A 441 13.39 16.46 -30.97
C ILE A 441 12.10 16.69 -31.76
N LYS A 442 11.14 17.36 -31.13
CA LYS A 442 9.83 17.68 -31.72
C LYS A 442 9.39 19.11 -31.41
N LYS A 443 8.75 19.76 -32.40
CA LYS A 443 8.13 21.08 -32.22
C LYS A 443 7.13 21.04 -31.05
N GLY A 444 7.11 22.10 -30.25
CA GLY A 444 6.26 22.27 -29.07
C GLY A 444 6.85 21.75 -27.76
N LEU A 445 7.86 20.86 -27.80
CA LEU A 445 8.53 20.36 -26.59
C LEU A 445 9.45 21.41 -25.95
N LEU A 446 9.70 21.23 -24.66
CA LEU A 446 10.54 22.11 -23.84
C LEU A 446 11.92 21.50 -23.63
N TYR A 447 12.95 22.33 -23.69
CA TYR A 447 14.35 21.97 -23.51
C TYR A 447 15.02 22.97 -22.58
N THR A 448 15.98 22.49 -21.80
CA THR A 448 16.92 23.33 -21.07
C THR A 448 18.12 23.61 -21.97
N TYR A 449 18.43 24.89 -22.14
CA TYR A 449 19.57 25.38 -22.89
C TYR A 449 20.09 26.66 -22.23
N ASP A 450 21.40 26.75 -22.01
CA ASP A 450 22.06 27.91 -21.38
C ASP A 450 21.35 28.40 -20.11
N GLU A 451 21.08 27.47 -19.18
CA GLU A 451 20.34 27.68 -17.91
C GLU A 451 18.87 28.15 -18.04
N GLY A 452 18.37 28.37 -19.25
CA GLY A 452 16.99 28.76 -19.55
C GLY A 452 16.08 27.62 -19.97
N LEU A 453 14.77 27.87 -19.95
CA LEU A 453 13.74 26.93 -20.44
C LEU A 453 13.23 27.42 -21.80
N TRP A 454 13.30 26.58 -22.82
CA TRP A 454 13.05 26.95 -24.20
C TRP A 454 12.09 25.99 -24.88
N ARG A 455 11.22 26.50 -25.74
CA ARG A 455 10.30 25.73 -26.57
C ARG A 455 10.85 25.62 -27.98
N LEU A 456 10.91 24.41 -28.52
CA LEU A 456 11.25 24.23 -29.94
C LEU A 456 10.07 24.67 -30.81
N VAL A 457 10.28 25.71 -31.62
CA VAL A 457 9.26 26.27 -32.51
C VAL A 457 9.52 25.90 -33.97
N ASP A 458 10.79 25.73 -34.35
CA ASP A 458 11.15 25.30 -35.69
C ASP A 458 12.32 24.31 -35.72
N LEU A 459 12.33 23.43 -36.74
CA LEU A 459 13.39 22.45 -36.94
C LEU A 459 13.62 22.20 -38.43
N SER A 460 14.88 22.13 -38.82
CA SER A 460 15.38 21.91 -40.17
C SER A 460 16.62 21.00 -40.13
N SER A 461 17.10 20.54 -41.28
CA SER A 461 18.25 19.63 -41.37
C SER A 461 19.55 20.23 -40.81
N ASP A 462 19.68 21.56 -40.83
CA ASP A 462 20.86 22.32 -40.42
C ASP A 462 20.68 23.05 -39.07
N LYS A 463 19.47 23.49 -38.72
CA LYS A 463 19.22 24.22 -37.47
C LYS A 463 17.89 23.96 -36.74
N LEU A 464 17.89 24.27 -35.46
CA LEU A 464 16.75 24.26 -34.53
C LEU A 464 16.50 25.68 -34.02
N VAL A 465 15.24 26.13 -34.03
CA VAL A 465 14.85 27.44 -33.50
C VAL A 465 14.04 27.27 -32.22
N LEU A 466 14.53 27.88 -31.16
CA LEU A 466 14.00 27.82 -29.81
C LEU A 466 13.43 29.19 -29.41
N GLU A 467 12.31 29.20 -28.70
CA GLU A 467 11.69 30.40 -28.13
C GLU A 467 11.66 30.29 -26.60
N ALA A 468 11.95 31.39 -25.90
CA ALA A 468 11.97 31.41 -24.44
C ALA A 468 10.60 30.99 -23.85
N ALA A 469 10.63 30.10 -22.86
CA ALA A 469 9.45 29.54 -22.20
C ALA A 469 9.48 29.67 -20.66
N GLY A 470 10.53 30.28 -20.10
CA GLY A 470 10.59 30.66 -18.68
C GLY A 470 9.67 31.85 -18.36
N LEU A 471 9.24 31.98 -17.10
CA LEU A 471 8.24 32.97 -16.66
C LEU A 471 8.62 34.43 -16.98
N PHE A 472 9.92 34.73 -16.98
CA PHE A 472 10.49 36.05 -17.22
C PHE A 472 11.56 36.02 -18.31
N GLN A 473 11.63 34.92 -19.05
CA GLN A 473 12.62 34.74 -20.10
C GLN A 473 12.05 35.24 -21.41
N THR A 474 12.85 35.96 -22.20
CA THR A 474 12.46 36.48 -23.50
C THR A 474 13.54 36.16 -24.54
N GLY A 475 13.14 36.11 -25.82
CA GLY A 475 14.06 35.92 -26.94
C GLY A 475 13.93 34.57 -27.64
N GLN A 476 14.73 34.42 -28.70
CA GLN A 476 14.86 33.22 -29.50
C GLN A 476 16.33 32.78 -29.55
N ALA A 477 16.58 31.48 -29.63
CA ALA A 477 17.91 30.91 -29.80
C ALA A 477 17.92 29.99 -31.03
N GLU A 478 18.96 30.08 -31.85
CA GLU A 478 19.20 29.14 -32.94
C GLU A 478 20.35 28.21 -32.57
N ILE A 479 20.15 26.91 -32.74
CA ILE A 479 21.17 25.88 -32.46
C ILE A 479 21.37 25.05 -33.72
N ALA A 480 22.62 24.87 -34.14
CA ALA A 480 22.95 23.97 -35.23
C ALA A 480 22.53 22.53 -34.87
N THR A 481 21.91 21.82 -35.81
CA THR A 481 21.41 20.45 -35.59
C THR A 481 22.54 19.50 -35.18
N SER A 482 23.78 19.75 -35.62
CA SER A 482 24.97 19.01 -35.19
C SER A 482 25.29 19.13 -33.69
N ASP A 483 24.93 20.25 -33.06
CA ASP A 483 25.29 20.55 -31.66
C ASP A 483 24.15 20.29 -30.67
N CYS A 484 22.96 19.95 -31.18
CA CYS A 484 21.75 19.87 -30.36
C CYS A 484 21.85 18.81 -29.26
N LEU A 485 22.48 17.66 -29.51
CA LEU A 485 22.66 16.59 -28.53
C LEU A 485 23.62 16.98 -27.39
N LYS A 486 24.52 17.94 -27.65
CA LYS A 486 25.47 18.45 -26.67
C LYS A 486 24.85 19.57 -25.82
N LEU A 487 24.03 20.41 -26.45
CA LEU A 487 23.56 21.66 -25.85
C LEU A 487 22.14 21.59 -25.27
N LEU A 488 21.26 20.74 -25.81
CA LEU A 488 19.88 20.63 -25.35
C LEU A 488 19.68 19.48 -24.38
N LYS A 489 18.88 19.72 -23.34
CA LYS A 489 18.36 18.68 -22.45
C LYS A 489 16.84 18.73 -22.44
N LEU A 490 16.15 17.64 -22.75
CA LEU A 490 14.69 17.60 -22.74
C LEU A 490 14.13 17.88 -21.32
N SER A 491 13.22 18.85 -21.21
CA SER A 491 12.51 19.17 -19.97
C SER A 491 11.13 18.50 -19.94
N LYS A 492 10.86 17.76 -18.85
CA LYS A 492 9.57 17.08 -18.62
C LYS A 492 8.60 17.91 -17.78
N SER A 493 9.05 19.04 -17.24
CA SER A 493 8.23 19.94 -16.43
C SER A 493 7.38 20.82 -17.35
N PRO A 494 6.12 21.12 -16.97
CA PRO A 494 5.33 22.11 -17.70
C PRO A 494 6.02 23.49 -17.64
N ALA A 495 5.74 24.34 -18.63
CA ALA A 495 6.23 25.71 -18.59
C ALA A 495 5.66 26.42 -17.34
N PRO A 496 6.49 27.19 -16.61
CA PRO A 496 6.01 27.96 -15.47
C PRO A 496 4.95 28.97 -15.92
N PHE A 497 3.89 29.14 -15.12
CA PHE A 497 2.82 30.10 -15.39
C PHE A 497 2.38 30.79 -14.09
N ILE A 498 1.83 31.99 -14.22
CA ILE A 498 1.21 32.71 -13.10
C ILE A 498 -0.24 32.22 -12.97
N LEU A 499 -0.57 31.65 -11.80
CA LEU A 499 -1.93 31.23 -11.49
C LEU A 499 -2.86 32.47 -11.49
N GLN A 500 -3.93 32.41 -12.28
CA GLN A 500 -4.89 33.51 -12.35
C GLN A 500 -5.70 33.60 -11.07
N THR A 501 -5.99 34.81 -10.61
CA THR A 501 -6.76 35.07 -9.37
C THR A 501 -8.10 34.32 -9.34
N LYS A 502 -8.78 34.22 -10.49
CA LYS A 502 -10.05 33.47 -10.60
C LYS A 502 -9.87 31.98 -10.26
N ASP A 503 -8.77 31.38 -10.70
CA ASP A 503 -8.49 29.95 -10.52
C ASP A 503 -7.99 29.70 -9.09
N ALA A 504 -7.22 30.62 -8.53
CA ALA A 504 -6.84 30.60 -7.12
C ALA A 504 -8.07 30.67 -6.20
N LEU A 505 -9.01 31.59 -6.45
CA LEU A 505 -10.25 31.72 -5.69
C LEU A 505 -11.19 30.52 -5.87
N ALA A 506 -11.25 29.95 -7.09
CA ALA A 506 -12.07 28.78 -7.35
C ALA A 506 -11.61 27.54 -6.57
N ASN A 507 -10.31 27.44 -6.28
CA ASN A 507 -9.68 26.33 -5.57
C ASN A 507 -9.30 26.67 -4.12
N HIS A 508 -9.77 27.81 -3.60
CA HIS A 508 -9.49 28.21 -2.23
C HIS A 508 -10.29 27.34 -1.23
N PRO A 509 -9.68 26.86 -0.12
CA PRO A 509 -10.34 25.99 0.87
C PRO A 509 -11.61 26.55 1.50
N SER A 510 -11.82 27.87 1.47
CA SER A 510 -13.03 28.50 2.00
C SER A 510 -14.32 27.97 1.36
N ARG A 511 -14.28 27.51 0.10
CA ARG A 511 -15.46 26.94 -0.57
C ARG A 511 -15.86 25.57 -0.01
N SER A 512 -14.89 24.67 0.21
CA SER A 512 -15.19 23.36 0.80
C SER A 512 -15.66 23.52 2.25
N LEU A 513 -15.06 24.44 3.00
CA LEU A 513 -15.44 24.74 4.39
C LEU A 513 -16.87 25.28 4.50
N GLN A 514 -17.32 26.14 3.57
CA GLN A 514 -18.70 26.64 3.57
C GLN A 514 -19.73 25.53 3.32
N ALA A 515 -19.41 24.58 2.43
CA ALA A 515 -20.29 23.44 2.15
C ALA A 515 -20.40 22.50 3.36
N GLU A 516 -19.28 22.19 4.01
CA GLU A 516 -19.23 21.36 5.23
C GLU A 516 -19.95 22.03 6.40
N SER A 517 -19.82 23.34 6.56
CA SER A 517 -20.56 24.11 7.57
C SER A 517 -22.07 23.98 7.38
N LYS A 518 -22.58 24.13 6.14
CA LYS A 518 -24.02 24.00 5.85
C LYS A 518 -24.53 22.57 6.12
N GLN A 519 -23.72 21.54 5.85
CA GLN A 519 -24.06 20.15 6.17
C GLN A 519 -24.17 19.94 7.69
N ALA A 520 -23.23 20.48 8.46
CA ALA A 520 -23.25 20.39 9.93
C ALA A 520 -24.50 21.06 10.51
N ASP A 521 -24.85 22.27 10.04
CA ASP A 521 -26.04 22.99 10.50
C ASP A 521 -27.34 22.20 10.25
N LEU A 522 -27.48 21.62 9.05
CA LEU A 522 -28.63 20.79 8.70
C LEU A 522 -28.67 19.50 9.52
N TRP A 523 -27.53 18.90 9.83
CA TRP A 523 -27.44 17.71 10.66
C TRP A 523 -27.88 17.98 12.10
N THR A 524 -27.41 19.07 12.69
CA THR A 524 -27.83 19.49 14.04
C THR A 524 -29.32 19.88 14.05
N MET A 525 -29.83 20.48 12.97
CA MET A 525 -31.26 20.78 12.82
C MET A 525 -32.11 19.51 12.79
N LEU A 526 -31.70 18.49 12.02
CA LEU A 526 -32.37 17.18 11.96
C LEU A 526 -32.42 16.48 13.33
N LEU A 527 -31.31 16.52 14.08
CA LEU A 527 -31.25 15.95 15.42
C LEU A 527 -32.25 16.65 16.35
N ALA A 528 -32.25 17.99 16.36
CA ALA A 528 -33.21 18.78 17.14
C ALA A 528 -34.67 18.54 16.71
N ALA A 529 -34.91 18.28 15.42
CA ALA A 529 -36.23 17.92 14.91
C ALA A 529 -36.67 16.57 15.45
N ALA A 530 -35.80 15.56 15.46
CA ALA A 530 -36.13 14.25 16.00
C ALA A 530 -36.41 14.30 17.50
N GLU A 531 -35.57 14.97 18.30
CA GLU A 531 -35.81 15.13 19.74
C GLU A 531 -37.15 15.82 20.04
N LYS A 532 -37.54 16.81 19.24
CA LYS A 532 -38.79 17.56 19.47
C LYS A 532 -40.03 16.84 18.93
N LEU A 533 -39.91 16.18 17.78
CA LEU A 533 -41.04 15.66 17.01
C LEU A 533 -41.27 14.15 17.23
N GLU A 534 -40.22 13.35 17.46
CA GLU A 534 -40.30 11.91 17.74
C GLU A 534 -40.57 11.61 19.23
N LYS A 535 -41.51 12.33 19.85
CA LYS A 535 -41.80 12.16 21.28
C LYS A 535 -42.29 10.75 21.55
N LYS A 536 -41.57 10.01 22.40
CA LYS A 536 -41.94 8.65 22.85
C LYS A 536 -42.06 7.64 21.71
N VAL A 537 -41.42 7.86 20.56
CA VAL A 537 -41.49 6.93 19.42
C VAL A 537 -41.05 5.53 19.84
N PHE A 538 -39.96 5.39 20.61
CA PHE A 538 -39.50 4.09 21.09
C PHE A 538 -40.43 3.41 22.12
N ASP A 539 -41.36 4.14 22.74
CA ASP A 539 -42.43 3.56 23.56
C ASP A 539 -43.54 2.99 22.67
N MET A 540 -43.78 3.63 21.52
CA MET A 540 -44.83 3.27 20.55
C MET A 540 -44.41 2.17 19.59
N VAL A 541 -43.13 2.08 19.22
CA VAL A 541 -42.63 1.14 18.20
C VAL A 541 -41.49 0.25 18.70
N GLY A 542 -41.38 -0.95 18.14
CA GLY A 542 -40.31 -1.92 18.40
C GLY A 542 -39.65 -2.36 17.10
N ILE A 543 -38.33 -2.57 17.14
CA ILE A 543 -37.55 -3.10 16.01
C ILE A 543 -37.34 -4.59 16.27
N GLU A 544 -37.77 -5.44 15.35
CA GLU A 544 -37.46 -6.86 15.39
C GLU A 544 -36.01 -7.07 14.96
N GLY A 545 -35.18 -7.65 15.84
CA GLY A 545 -33.73 -7.69 15.65
C GLY A 545 -33.26 -8.42 14.38
N ILE A 546 -33.90 -9.54 14.03
CA ILE A 546 -33.46 -10.42 12.94
C ILE A 546 -33.94 -9.88 11.58
N SER A 547 -35.24 -9.63 11.44
CA SER A 547 -35.85 -9.17 10.20
C SER A 547 -35.62 -7.66 9.95
N LYS A 548 -35.24 -6.92 11.00
CA LYS A 548 -35.14 -5.45 11.00
C LYS A 548 -36.44 -4.77 10.59
N LYS A 549 -37.57 -5.37 10.93
CA LYS A 549 -38.90 -4.80 10.71
C LYS A 549 -39.36 -3.99 11.91
N LEU A 550 -40.21 -2.98 11.66
CA LEU A 550 -40.73 -2.08 12.68
C LEU A 550 -42.19 -2.41 12.98
N TYR A 551 -42.53 -2.60 14.25
CA TYR A 551 -43.89 -2.96 14.69
C TYR A 551 -44.42 -2.00 15.75
N THR A 552 -45.73 -1.80 15.80
CA THR A 552 -46.37 -1.05 16.88
C THR A 552 -46.42 -1.88 18.17
N LYS A 553 -46.02 -1.29 19.31
CA LYS A 553 -46.12 -1.89 20.66
C LYS A 553 -47.50 -1.67 21.30
N GLN A 554 -48.23 -0.68 20.80
CA GLN A 554 -49.54 -0.27 21.30
C GLN A 554 -50.40 0.26 20.15
N LYS A 555 -51.69 0.48 20.42
CA LYS A 555 -52.58 1.17 19.49
C LYS A 555 -52.15 2.64 19.36
N ILE A 556 -51.98 3.11 18.13
CA ILE A 556 -51.54 4.47 17.78
C ILE A 556 -52.71 5.21 17.13
N LYS A 557 -53.03 6.43 17.60
CA LYS A 557 -54.08 7.28 17.01
C LYS A 557 -53.60 7.93 15.72
N ALA A 558 -54.51 8.30 14.82
CA ALA A 558 -54.16 9.00 13.58
C ALA A 558 -53.31 10.26 13.86
N GLY A 559 -52.18 10.39 13.17
CA GLY A 559 -51.24 11.51 13.27
C GLY A 559 -50.37 11.53 14.53
N GLU A 560 -50.46 10.53 15.40
CA GLU A 560 -49.69 10.45 16.64
C GLU A 560 -48.24 10.00 16.40
N LEU A 561 -48.00 9.15 15.40
CA LEU A 561 -46.66 8.69 15.04
C LEU A 561 -46.05 9.65 14.02
N LEU A 562 -44.83 10.11 14.31
CA LEU A 562 -43.98 10.84 13.38
C LEU A 562 -42.57 10.27 13.43
N LEU A 563 -42.03 9.89 12.28
CA LEU A 563 -40.64 9.42 12.13
C LEU A 563 -39.84 10.41 11.30
N VAL A 564 -38.72 10.87 11.84
CA VAL A 564 -37.82 11.86 11.25
C VAL A 564 -36.63 11.14 10.61
N PRO A 565 -36.21 11.50 9.39
CA PRO A 565 -35.08 10.87 8.70
C PRO A 565 -33.73 11.32 9.26
N VAL A 566 -33.36 10.86 10.45
CA VAL A 566 -32.08 11.21 11.10
C VAL A 566 -30.94 10.32 10.60
N THR A 567 -29.73 10.87 10.56
CA THR A 567 -28.51 10.14 10.20
C THR A 567 -27.39 10.31 11.24
N ASP A 568 -26.36 9.48 11.18
CA ASP A 568 -25.30 9.39 12.19
C ASP A 568 -24.14 10.39 11.99
N THR A 569 -24.04 11.01 10.82
CA THR A 569 -22.91 11.90 10.45
C THR A 569 -23.35 13.00 9.48
N ALA A 570 -22.79 14.20 9.62
CA ALA A 570 -23.09 15.33 8.72
C ALA A 570 -22.73 15.07 7.26
N SER A 571 -21.70 14.25 6.99
CA SER A 571 -21.28 13.87 5.63
C SER A 571 -22.34 13.09 4.85
N LYS A 572 -23.39 12.58 5.52
CA LYS A 572 -24.52 11.89 4.90
C LYS A 572 -25.65 12.83 4.45
N LEU A 573 -25.46 14.14 4.61
CA LEU A 573 -26.29 15.16 3.99
C LEU A 573 -25.63 15.64 2.72
N THR A 574 -26.30 15.52 1.59
CA THR A 574 -25.72 15.82 0.29
C THR A 574 -26.61 16.76 -0.51
N LEU A 575 -26.00 17.66 -1.28
CA LEU A 575 -26.69 18.51 -2.25
C LEU A 575 -26.94 17.78 -3.58
N LYS A 576 -26.14 16.75 -3.86
CA LYS A 576 -26.23 15.96 -5.08
C LYS A 576 -27.20 14.82 -4.84
N ALA A 577 -28.19 14.69 -5.72
CA ALA A 577 -29.13 13.57 -5.71
C ALA A 577 -28.35 12.23 -5.71
N PRO A 578 -28.61 11.35 -4.73
CA PRO A 578 -28.10 9.98 -4.74
C PRO A 578 -28.59 9.22 -5.98
N GLY A 579 -27.88 8.16 -6.37
CA GLY A 579 -28.30 7.32 -7.50
C GLY A 579 -29.65 6.64 -7.23
N ASP A 580 -30.36 6.25 -8.29
CA ASP A 580 -31.73 5.71 -8.22
C ASP A 580 -31.86 4.46 -7.32
N SER A 581 -30.79 3.71 -7.08
CA SER A 581 -30.79 2.53 -6.21
C SER A 581 -30.52 2.84 -4.73
N GLN A 582 -30.23 4.09 -4.36
CA GLN A 582 -29.80 4.46 -3.02
C GLN A 582 -30.94 5.06 -2.20
N LYS A 583 -31.28 4.42 -1.07
CA LYS A 583 -32.26 4.94 -0.10
C LYS A 583 -31.85 6.32 0.39
N HIS A 584 -32.76 7.27 0.32
CA HIS A 584 -32.55 8.62 0.80
C HIS A 584 -33.86 9.26 1.24
N ALA A 585 -33.75 10.24 2.13
CA ALA A 585 -34.83 11.15 2.48
C ALA A 585 -34.50 12.54 1.95
N VAL A 586 -35.48 13.45 1.99
CA VAL A 586 -35.35 14.79 1.42
C VAL A 586 -35.66 15.85 2.46
N LEU A 587 -34.93 16.94 2.38
CA LEU A 587 -35.13 18.19 3.10
C LEU A 587 -35.18 19.31 2.06
N GLU A 588 -36.05 20.29 2.27
CA GLU A 588 -36.10 21.50 1.45
C GLU A 588 -35.82 22.71 2.34
N ASP A 589 -34.84 23.55 2.00
CA ASP A 589 -34.66 24.82 2.70
C ASP A 589 -35.67 25.88 2.23
N ASN A 590 -35.82 26.99 2.97
CA ASN A 590 -36.75 28.06 2.60
C ASN A 590 -36.45 28.71 1.23
N ALA A 591 -35.29 28.46 0.63
CA ALA A 591 -34.93 28.92 -0.71
C ALA A 591 -35.31 27.91 -1.81
N GLY A 592 -35.93 26.78 -1.45
CA GLY A 592 -36.28 25.70 -2.38
C GLY A 592 -35.11 24.77 -2.71
N THR A 593 -34.00 24.86 -1.97
CA THR A 593 -32.85 23.98 -2.19
C THR A 593 -33.11 22.63 -1.55
N MET A 594 -33.00 21.57 -2.36
CA MET A 594 -33.15 20.19 -1.90
C MET A 594 -31.84 19.62 -1.35
N PHE A 595 -31.93 18.99 -0.19
CA PHE A 595 -30.86 18.21 0.41
C PHE A 595 -31.32 16.78 0.61
N PHE A 596 -30.40 15.86 0.42
CA PHE A 596 -30.64 14.43 0.51
C PHE A 596 -29.97 13.86 1.75
N VAL A 597 -30.74 13.18 2.58
CA VAL A 597 -30.26 12.50 3.79
C VAL A 597 -30.03 11.04 3.46
N LEU A 598 -28.84 10.52 3.73
CA LEU A 598 -28.51 9.11 3.59
C LEU A 598 -28.69 8.36 4.93
N PRO A 599 -29.00 7.05 4.89
CA PRO A 599 -29.26 6.27 6.09
C PRO A 599 -28.04 6.17 7.02
N PRO A 600 -28.25 6.10 8.35
CA PRO A 600 -27.18 5.86 9.31
C PRO A 600 -26.59 4.45 9.15
N LYS A 601 -25.48 4.15 9.84
CA LYS A 601 -24.94 2.80 9.89
C LYS A 601 -25.99 1.84 10.45
N ALA A 602 -26.32 0.80 9.69
CA ALA A 602 -27.34 -0.18 10.07
C ALA A 602 -27.00 -0.85 11.40
N LEU A 603 -28.02 -1.08 12.23
CA LEU A 603 -27.88 -1.81 13.48
C LEU A 603 -27.32 -3.22 13.22
N LYS A 604 -26.29 -3.59 13.96
CA LYS A 604 -25.72 -4.94 14.04
C LYS A 604 -26.04 -5.50 15.41
N LEU A 605 -26.68 -6.67 15.43
CA LEU A 605 -27.02 -7.39 16.66
C LEU A 605 -25.75 -7.75 17.43
N ALA A 606 -25.87 -7.77 18.76
CA ALA A 606 -24.81 -8.28 19.61
C ALA A 606 -24.59 -9.77 19.35
N THR A 607 -23.34 -10.18 19.30
CA THR A 607 -22.92 -11.59 19.35
C THR A 607 -22.28 -11.84 20.71
N GLU A 608 -22.03 -13.11 21.07
CA GLU A 608 -21.30 -13.45 22.30
C GLU A 608 -19.93 -12.73 22.41
N SER A 609 -19.38 -12.30 21.27
CA SER A 609 -18.09 -11.66 21.11
C SER A 609 -18.11 -10.16 20.79
N SER A 610 -19.29 -9.53 20.61
CA SER A 610 -19.35 -8.10 20.22
C SER A 610 -20.63 -7.40 20.67
N PRO A 611 -20.53 -6.18 21.22
CA PRO A 611 -21.71 -5.43 21.65
C PRO A 611 -22.56 -4.97 20.45
N LEU A 612 -23.79 -4.54 20.74
CA LEU A 612 -24.68 -3.91 19.77
C LEU A 612 -24.02 -2.66 19.18
N THR A 613 -23.94 -2.55 17.85
CA THR A 613 -23.32 -1.41 17.16
C THR A 613 -24.21 -0.88 16.02
N GLY A 614 -24.06 0.40 15.67
CA GLY A 614 -24.89 1.07 14.66
C GLY A 614 -26.00 1.93 15.27
N SER A 615 -26.98 2.35 14.46
CA SER A 615 -28.03 3.27 14.90
C SER A 615 -29.45 2.72 14.66
N THR A 616 -30.36 3.04 15.58
CA THR A 616 -31.78 2.71 15.52
C THR A 616 -32.59 3.96 15.18
N ALA A 617 -32.52 4.43 13.94
CA ALA A 617 -33.37 5.53 13.47
C ALA A 617 -34.62 4.92 12.77
N PRO A 618 -35.81 4.92 13.39
CA PRO A 618 -36.96 4.11 12.95
C PRO A 618 -37.43 4.39 11.52
N PHE A 619 -37.30 5.64 11.05
CA PHE A 619 -37.61 6.04 9.68
C PHE A 619 -37.00 5.09 8.63
N TRP A 620 -35.76 4.64 8.83
CA TRP A 620 -35.03 3.85 7.84
C TRP A 620 -35.37 2.35 7.84
N TYR A 621 -36.14 1.89 8.83
CA TYR A 621 -36.60 0.50 8.95
C TYR A 621 -37.98 0.28 8.32
N VAL A 622 -38.68 1.36 7.97
CA VAL A 622 -39.96 1.28 7.27
C VAL A 622 -39.68 0.93 5.80
N PRO A 623 -40.27 -0.15 5.25
CA PRO A 623 -40.28 -0.38 3.81
C PRO A 623 -41.14 0.68 3.12
N HIS A 624 -40.59 1.24 2.05
CA HIS A 624 -41.31 2.09 1.10
C HIS A 624 -41.73 1.22 -0.08
N ASP A 625 -42.74 1.65 -0.83
CA ASP A 625 -43.37 0.91 -1.94
C ASP A 625 -44.42 -0.15 -1.55
N ASP A 626 -45.13 0.05 -0.44
CA ASP A 626 -46.29 -0.76 -0.06
C ASP A 626 -47.60 0.02 -0.31
N GLU A 627 -48.38 -0.35 -1.33
CA GLU A 627 -49.64 0.33 -1.67
C GLU A 627 -50.66 0.29 -0.52
N ASP A 628 -50.61 -0.77 0.29
CA ASP A 628 -51.49 -0.98 1.44
C ASP A 628 -50.88 -0.48 2.75
N GLY A 629 -49.75 0.26 2.68
CA GLY A 629 -49.00 0.71 3.83
C GLY A 629 -49.82 1.55 4.82
N ASN A 630 -49.31 1.71 6.04
CA ASN A 630 -50.00 2.43 7.12
C ASN A 630 -49.36 3.78 7.47
N LEU A 631 -48.30 4.18 6.76
CA LEU A 631 -47.64 5.47 6.86
C LEU A 631 -47.63 6.20 5.51
N ASP A 632 -47.66 7.54 5.57
CA ASP A 632 -47.51 8.43 4.42
C ASP A 632 -46.32 9.39 4.67
N LEU A 633 -45.68 9.85 3.59
CA LEU A 633 -44.72 10.95 3.64
C LEU A 633 -45.44 12.29 3.80
N LYS A 634 -45.03 13.08 4.79
CA LYS A 634 -45.55 14.41 5.08
C LYS A 634 -44.43 15.41 5.29
N ALA A 635 -44.47 16.52 4.55
CA ALA A 635 -43.60 17.65 4.80
C ALA A 635 -43.98 18.34 6.13
N VAL A 636 -43.02 18.46 7.03
CA VAL A 636 -43.15 19.10 8.34
C VAL A 636 -42.17 20.28 8.39
N GLN A 637 -42.70 21.49 8.56
CA GLN A 637 -41.87 22.67 8.72
C GLN A 637 -41.18 22.65 10.09
N PHE A 638 -39.85 22.73 10.11
CA PHE A 638 -39.06 22.83 11.32
C PHE A 638 -37.90 23.82 11.12
N ARG A 639 -37.90 24.90 11.90
CA ARG A 639 -37.00 26.04 11.69
C ARG A 639 -37.07 26.52 10.23
N ASN A 640 -35.93 26.53 9.53
CA ASN A 640 -35.78 27.07 8.18
C ASN A 640 -35.83 25.99 7.09
N CYS A 641 -36.35 24.79 7.41
CA CYS A 641 -36.46 23.68 6.47
C CYS A 641 -37.82 22.98 6.57
N SER A 642 -38.28 22.45 5.44
CA SER A 642 -39.33 21.44 5.34
C SER A 642 -38.70 20.05 5.34
N ILE A 643 -39.04 19.23 6.32
CA ILE A 643 -38.54 17.86 6.50
C ILE A 643 -39.61 16.89 6.05
N TYR A 644 -39.28 15.96 5.15
CA TYR A 644 -40.22 14.90 4.75
C TYR A 644 -40.14 13.74 5.75
N CYS A 645 -41.10 13.72 6.68
CA CYS A 645 -41.24 12.73 7.73
C CYS A 645 -42.29 11.67 7.37
N LEU A 646 -42.24 10.50 8.01
CA LEU A 646 -43.33 9.52 7.93
C LEU A 646 -44.35 9.75 9.03
N THR A 647 -45.64 9.68 8.70
CA THR A 647 -46.72 9.80 9.69
C THR A 647 -47.87 8.85 9.37
N ASN A 648 -48.63 8.46 10.38
CA ASN A 648 -49.77 7.57 10.20
C ASN A 648 -51.06 8.39 9.90
N PRO A 649 -51.63 8.32 8.68
CA PRO A 649 -52.86 9.06 8.35
C PRO A 649 -54.10 8.51 9.07
N LYS A 650 -54.07 7.23 9.47
CA LYS A 650 -55.14 6.52 10.19
C LYS A 650 -54.59 5.90 11.47
N GLY A 651 -55.48 5.52 12.39
CA GLY A 651 -55.07 4.77 13.58
C GLY A 651 -54.48 3.41 13.20
N ILE A 652 -53.47 2.96 13.93
CA ILE A 652 -52.78 1.68 13.72
C ILE A 652 -52.98 0.82 14.98
N GLU A 653 -53.44 -0.42 14.80
CA GLU A 653 -53.60 -1.37 15.91
C GLU A 653 -52.24 -1.86 16.44
N LYS A 654 -52.25 -2.44 17.64
CA LYS A 654 -51.08 -3.03 18.29
C LYS A 654 -50.54 -4.23 17.49
N HIS A 655 -49.22 -4.40 17.45
CA HIS A 655 -48.48 -5.46 16.73
C HIS A 655 -48.63 -5.41 15.20
N THR A 656 -48.92 -4.24 14.64
CA THR A 656 -48.97 -4.03 13.19
C THR A 656 -47.57 -3.69 12.66
N GLU A 657 -47.13 -4.35 11.58
CA GLU A 657 -45.90 -3.99 10.85
C GLU A 657 -46.07 -2.63 10.19
N LEU A 658 -45.10 -1.72 10.35
CA LEU A 658 -45.14 -0.40 9.75
C LEU A 658 -44.58 -0.43 8.33
N SER A 659 -45.32 0.14 7.37
CA SER A 659 -44.92 0.27 5.97
C SER A 659 -45.45 1.58 5.37
N CYS A 660 -44.74 2.15 4.40
CA CYS A 660 -45.06 3.44 3.79
C CYS A 660 -45.75 3.28 2.43
N ARG A 661 -46.84 4.01 2.24
CA ARG A 661 -47.48 4.21 0.94
C ARG A 661 -46.60 5.11 0.08
N GLY A 662 -45.92 4.52 -0.90
CA GLY A 662 -45.11 5.24 -1.89
C GLY A 662 -43.61 5.03 -1.75
N SER A 663 -42.89 5.49 -2.77
CA SER A 663 -41.46 5.22 -2.97
C SER A 663 -40.54 6.17 -2.19
N TRP A 664 -39.30 5.72 -1.96
CA TRP A 664 -38.19 6.58 -1.51
C TRP A 664 -38.00 7.79 -2.43
N HIS A 665 -38.37 7.66 -3.71
CA HIS A 665 -38.31 8.73 -4.68
C HIS A 665 -39.48 9.69 -4.49
N ILE A 666 -39.26 10.76 -3.74
CA ILE A 666 -40.06 11.97 -3.94
C ILE A 666 -39.75 12.44 -5.36
N ARG A 667 -40.62 12.07 -6.32
CA ARG A 667 -40.61 12.69 -7.65
C ARG A 667 -40.69 14.18 -7.42
N GLN A 668 -39.70 14.93 -7.92
CA GLN A 668 -39.69 16.39 -7.84
C GLN A 668 -41.11 16.91 -8.11
N PRO A 669 -41.65 17.84 -7.31
CA PRO A 669 -42.92 18.44 -7.64
C PRO A 669 -42.77 19.06 -9.04
N VAL A 670 -43.53 18.54 -10.01
CA VAL A 670 -43.61 19.11 -11.35
C VAL A 670 -44.00 20.56 -11.15
N SER A 671 -43.11 21.50 -11.48
CA SER A 671 -43.40 22.92 -11.38
C SER A 671 -44.71 23.17 -12.11
N LYS A 672 -45.79 23.51 -11.39
CA LYS A 672 -47.02 23.97 -12.03
C LYS A 672 -46.65 25.28 -12.70
N LYS A 673 -46.42 25.24 -14.03
CA LYS A 673 -46.37 26.45 -14.85
C LYS A 673 -47.62 27.28 -14.53
N PRO A 674 -47.49 28.61 -14.33
CA PRO A 674 -48.66 29.44 -14.12
C PRO A 674 -49.57 29.29 -15.34
N ARG A 675 -50.83 28.93 -15.12
CA ARG A 675 -51.88 29.06 -16.14
C ARG A 675 -52.02 30.55 -16.44
N THR A 676 -51.44 31.01 -17.52
CA THR A 676 -51.84 32.26 -18.17
C THR A 676 -53.31 32.13 -18.54
N LYS A 677 -54.18 32.84 -17.83
CA LYS A 677 -55.54 33.11 -18.29
C LYS A 677 -55.43 33.95 -19.57
N LYS A 678 -56.25 33.58 -20.56
CA LYS A 678 -56.50 34.37 -21.77
C LYS A 678 -56.92 35.79 -21.43
#